data_AF-A0A6J4HZ55-F1
#
_entry.id   AF-A0A6J4HZ55-F1
#
_cell.length_a   1.000
_cell.length_b   1.000
_cell.length_c   1.000
_cell.angle_alpha   90.00
_cell.angle_beta   90.00
_cell.angle_gamma   90.00
#
_symmetry.space_group_name_H-M   'P 1'
#
loop_
_entity.id
_entity.type
_entity.pdbx_description
1 polymer ?
#
loop_
_entity_poly.entity_id
_entity_poly.type
_entity_poly.pdbx_seq_one_letter_code
_entity_poly.pdbx_strand_id
1 'polypeptide(L)'
;MHSPESTPRPEHPRPIFRREPWINLNGRWRFAFDRQDAGEQARWYRLRHPNAEATAVGGPANLGTSMLSSQGIADPFAGEILVPYPWESTLSGVGDTTYKGVAWYQRSLAIPADWGAGGTHTAAQAGAAGAASAAGSTQSGGAAGAGDGTSTATKDAAGEQPAGGLASAGDAAVSAAAAGARWQLRPVLCFGAVDWNAKVWVNGRFVGEHDGGYTPFEIDLSRLVRPGQTVTLTVRALDTSAADTPIGKQTDRWYTHSGGIWQTVWLEGRAAAHLTKIHVTPYLEEGRATFDLSIQAAGAQSGQDGQSGTYRVRVESADGAFPAVEETVSLSGTDTSELRLEVRVPDAHAWSPEDPHLYECSVSLVPAEGGSEADTVHTYFGLRSISTGRWDRKPYEYVLLNGEPIYLRGALDQAFHPDGIHTYPTDDAIRADVQAAKDLGLNYLRCHIKINEPRYYYWCDKLGVLMMYDFPSASIYTPKARANWELTFREAFERDYSHPSIFSWILFNETWGLEEHQTPASWQWVRERYDECKRLDPHRLVEDNSACLYDHVVSDINTWHFYIAQYGRAKRHIERVVAQTYEGSPFNYVSGLHGAGETAAAYRQAAKPLLNSEYAALGARQGDKDISYSFKFLTSELRRHDKICGYLYTELTDVEWEHNGFLEYDRTDKEFGYEAFVPGMTVADLNGADFVGLDAPPCRTVAPGSTFSAPVFVSHWDRRPIQEPVLRWRVTAIDQMGEKLEVGSGEWPVTLRRYSVVDAGVVEVTLPDAVCLATVAVELVDLGPSTGSGRTESAGTVRARNYVNVDVRPLAEAQGTGSTLDVLEPEVVHTGRGYAVRFAPEEYTDSSWPQPIIGRGHAKFGGPGAGWVEYTVPLPPEISDRPERLTGLRMRFEAGARNARSRLGWPDYRYVLPTDYPQTEARKRPSDLAVSVNGVVVGRSRLADDPADARGVLSFHLQDDFEFGSYGYLTTLEADATTAASIVREAKDGAVTVRFEVGAGGARGGLNLYGKRMGSTPVTPTLFLDIE
;
A
#
# COMPACT_ATOMS: atom_id res chain seq x y z
N MET A 1 5.21 10.24 18.55
CA MET A 1 4.66 10.52 19.90
C MET A 1 3.74 11.72 19.79
N HIS A 2 2.43 11.48 19.69
CA HIS A 2 1.43 12.56 19.68
C HIS A 2 1.27 13.13 21.09
N SER A 3 1.13 14.46 21.17
CA SER A 3 0.80 15.14 22.43
C SER A 3 -0.57 14.61 22.91
N PRO A 4 -0.77 14.29 24.21
CA PRO A 4 -2.00 13.68 24.72
C PRO A 4 -3.30 14.51 24.55
N GLU A 5 -3.22 15.72 23.98
CA GLU A 5 -4.30 16.71 23.92
C GLU A 5 -4.93 16.92 22.53
N SER A 6 -4.39 16.33 21.44
CA SER A 6 -4.95 16.52 20.10
C SER A 6 -5.99 15.44 19.73
N THR A 7 -7.19 15.85 19.30
CA THR A 7 -8.22 14.94 18.75
C THR A 7 -7.65 14.19 17.54
N PRO A 8 -7.65 12.83 17.54
CA PRO A 8 -7.19 12.06 16.40
C PRO A 8 -8.18 12.18 15.25
N ARG A 9 -7.66 12.24 14.01
CA ARG A 9 -8.44 12.43 12.78
C ARG A 9 -9.41 13.63 12.89
N PRO A 10 -8.89 14.86 13.11
CA PRO A 10 -9.71 16.05 13.40
C PRO A 10 -10.51 16.57 12.19
N GLU A 11 -10.17 16.16 10.98
CA GLU A 11 -10.84 16.52 9.73
C GLU A 11 -12.28 15.97 9.61
N HIS A 12 -13.11 16.61 8.78
CA HIS A 12 -14.45 16.09 8.49
C HIS A 12 -14.34 14.77 7.69
N PRO A 13 -15.01 13.69 8.12
CA PRO A 13 -14.81 12.36 7.54
C PRO A 13 -15.38 12.19 6.12
N ARG A 14 -16.31 13.05 5.70
CA ARG A 14 -16.93 13.03 4.36
C ARG A 14 -16.61 14.32 3.59
N PRO A 15 -15.52 14.38 2.81
CA PRO A 15 -15.09 15.61 2.15
C PRO A 15 -15.96 16.03 0.96
N ILE A 16 -16.64 15.09 0.31
CA ILE A 16 -17.62 15.35 -0.78
C ILE A 16 -19.04 15.59 -0.27
N PHE A 17 -19.25 15.58 1.05
CA PHE A 17 -20.56 15.75 1.69
C PHE A 17 -20.36 16.36 3.08
N ARG A 18 -19.87 17.60 3.13
CA ARG A 18 -19.50 18.28 4.39
C ARG A 18 -20.54 19.32 4.80
N ARG A 19 -21.00 19.23 6.04
CA ARG A 19 -21.71 20.33 6.72
C ARG A 19 -20.78 21.02 7.72
N GLU A 20 -20.95 22.32 7.87
CA GLU A 20 -20.19 23.09 8.87
C GLU A 20 -20.66 22.83 10.32
N PRO A 21 -21.96 22.65 10.61
CA PRO A 21 -22.41 22.29 11.96
C PRO A 21 -22.11 20.82 12.28
N TRP A 22 -20.95 20.54 12.86
CA TRP A 22 -20.59 19.19 13.30
C TRP A 22 -19.63 19.20 14.50
N ILE A 23 -19.53 18.06 15.18
CA ILE A 23 -18.62 17.84 16.30
C ILE A 23 -17.93 16.49 16.11
N ASN A 24 -16.61 16.50 16.13
CA ASN A 24 -15.80 15.28 16.13
C ASN A 24 -15.88 14.59 17.51
N LEU A 25 -16.24 13.30 17.54
CA LEU A 25 -16.36 12.48 18.75
C LEU A 25 -15.22 11.47 18.92
N ASN A 26 -14.17 11.56 18.11
CA ASN A 26 -12.93 10.82 18.30
C ASN A 26 -12.24 11.20 19.63
N GLY A 27 -11.23 10.42 20.00
CA GLY A 27 -10.49 10.57 21.24
C GLY A 27 -10.79 9.44 22.23
N ARG A 28 -10.55 9.69 23.52
CA ARG A 28 -10.67 8.65 24.56
C ARG A 28 -12.13 8.35 24.88
N TRP A 29 -12.45 7.06 24.93
CA TRP A 29 -13.73 6.51 25.38
C TRP A 29 -13.45 5.53 26.51
N ARG A 30 -14.38 5.39 27.45
CA ARG A 30 -14.33 4.30 28.43
C ARG A 30 -14.61 2.99 27.71
N PHE A 31 -13.92 1.93 28.07
CA PHE A 31 -13.88 0.69 27.30
C PHE A 31 -13.91 -0.57 28.18
N ALA A 32 -14.57 -1.61 27.68
CA ALA A 32 -14.56 -2.94 28.28
C ALA A 32 -14.76 -4.05 27.23
N PHE A 33 -13.94 -5.10 27.29
CA PHE A 33 -14.25 -6.35 26.59
C PHE A 33 -15.30 -7.14 27.37
N ASP A 34 -16.27 -7.70 26.64
CA ASP A 34 -17.35 -8.53 27.17
C ASP A 34 -17.14 -9.99 26.74
N ARG A 35 -16.14 -10.61 27.37
CA ARG A 35 -15.68 -11.98 27.05
C ARG A 35 -16.76 -13.06 27.21
N GLN A 36 -17.86 -12.75 27.90
CA GLN A 36 -18.96 -13.67 28.16
C GLN A 36 -20.25 -13.28 27.39
N ASP A 37 -20.21 -12.22 26.59
CA ASP A 37 -21.38 -11.61 25.93
C ASP A 37 -22.56 -11.41 26.91
N ALA A 38 -22.25 -10.93 28.11
CA ALA A 38 -23.19 -10.79 29.22
C ALA A 38 -23.63 -9.33 29.45
N GLY A 39 -23.00 -8.36 28.79
CA GLY A 39 -23.19 -6.93 29.03
C GLY A 39 -24.61 -6.43 28.74
N GLU A 40 -25.28 -6.99 27.72
CA GLU A 40 -26.69 -6.67 27.45
C GLU A 40 -27.60 -7.19 28.57
N GLN A 41 -27.37 -8.43 29.02
CA GLN A 41 -28.12 -9.07 30.10
C GLN A 41 -27.88 -8.38 31.46
N ALA A 42 -26.63 -7.99 31.71
CA ALA A 42 -26.20 -7.20 32.87
C ALA A 42 -26.56 -5.71 32.76
N ARG A 43 -27.12 -5.28 31.62
CA ARG A 43 -27.60 -3.93 31.36
C ARG A 43 -26.54 -2.84 31.51
N TRP A 44 -25.31 -3.11 31.06
CA TRP A 44 -24.19 -2.16 31.13
C TRP A 44 -24.52 -0.81 30.50
N TYR A 45 -25.36 -0.80 29.45
CA TYR A 45 -25.87 0.41 28.81
C TYR A 45 -26.64 1.37 29.73
N ARG A 46 -27.15 0.93 30.89
CA ARG A 46 -27.87 1.79 31.85
C ARG A 46 -26.95 2.62 32.75
N LEU A 47 -25.68 2.27 32.84
CA LEU A 47 -24.70 3.03 33.61
C LEU A 47 -24.53 4.43 33.01
N ARG A 48 -24.41 5.44 33.85
CA ARG A 48 -24.19 6.82 33.41
C ARG A 48 -22.69 7.11 33.36
N HIS A 49 -22.29 7.90 32.38
CA HIS A 49 -20.93 8.40 32.31
C HIS A 49 -20.71 9.41 33.45
N PRO A 50 -19.61 9.36 34.21
CA PRO A 50 -19.36 10.27 35.33
C PRO A 50 -19.49 11.76 34.98
N ASN A 51 -18.97 12.17 33.81
CA ASN A 51 -19.08 13.56 33.33
C ASN A 51 -20.51 13.98 32.98
N ALA A 52 -21.39 13.05 32.58
CA ALA A 52 -22.80 13.37 32.30
C ALA A 52 -23.62 13.44 33.61
N GLU A 53 -23.24 12.70 34.65
CA GLU A 53 -23.85 12.79 35.98
C GLU A 53 -23.53 14.13 36.66
N ALA A 54 -22.28 14.59 36.56
CA ALA A 54 -21.83 15.85 37.17
C ALA A 54 -22.63 17.07 36.66
N THR A 55 -23.06 17.05 35.39
CA THR A 55 -23.89 18.11 34.80
C THR A 55 -25.38 18.03 35.16
N ALA A 56 -25.87 16.87 35.60
CA ALA A 56 -27.28 16.69 35.98
C ALA A 56 -27.58 17.20 37.40
N VAL A 57 -26.55 17.37 38.23
CA VAL A 57 -26.65 17.81 39.64
C VAL A 57 -25.89 19.12 39.78
N GLY A 58 -26.57 20.26 39.62
CA GLY A 58 -25.89 21.57 39.69
C GLY A 58 -25.21 21.84 41.04
N GLY A 59 -23.87 21.90 41.07
CA GLY A 59 -23.06 22.35 42.21
C GLY A 59 -21.61 21.80 42.20
N PRO A 60 -20.62 22.49 42.81
CA PRO A 60 -19.20 22.19 42.60
C PRO A 60 -18.72 20.92 43.29
N ALA A 61 -17.66 20.35 42.70
CA ALA A 61 -16.97 19.13 43.07
C ALA A 61 -16.68 18.97 44.58
N ASN A 62 -17.25 17.93 45.18
CA ASN A 62 -16.60 17.02 46.13
C ASN A 62 -17.62 15.97 46.56
N LEU A 63 -17.23 14.69 46.44
CA LEU A 63 -17.79 13.41 46.93
C LEU A 63 -17.49 12.41 45.79
N GLY A 64 -16.42 11.63 45.86
CA GLY A 64 -16.41 10.46 46.74
C GLY A 64 -17.45 9.47 46.24
N THR A 65 -17.00 8.42 45.55
CA THR A 65 -17.76 7.22 45.16
C THR A 65 -19.10 7.06 45.89
N SER A 66 -20.18 6.95 45.11
CA SER A 66 -21.57 6.72 45.53
C SER A 66 -22.44 7.99 45.55
N MET A 67 -23.26 8.12 44.50
CA MET A 67 -24.72 8.21 44.63
C MET A 67 -25.33 8.08 43.23
N LEU A 68 -25.20 6.89 42.63
CA LEU A 68 -26.07 6.28 41.60
C LEU A 68 -25.54 4.85 41.28
N SER A 69 -25.31 4.05 42.33
CA SER A 69 -25.39 2.57 42.26
C SER A 69 -26.84 2.10 42.01
N SER A 70 -27.64 2.89 41.29
CA SER A 70 -29.10 2.94 41.45
C SER A 70 -29.86 1.76 40.83
N GLN A 71 -29.16 0.73 40.36
CA GLN A 71 -29.74 -0.58 40.02
C GLN A 71 -28.85 -1.80 40.36
N GLY A 72 -27.77 -1.66 41.15
CA GLY A 72 -26.90 -2.80 41.48
C GLY A 72 -26.08 -3.37 40.31
N ILE A 73 -25.90 -2.59 39.23
CA ILE A 73 -25.10 -2.95 38.06
C ILE A 73 -23.64 -2.61 38.36
N ALA A 74 -22.74 -3.59 38.25
CA ALA A 74 -21.29 -3.36 38.37
C ALA A 74 -20.77 -2.59 37.16
N ASP A 75 -19.87 -1.62 37.38
CA ASP A 75 -19.27 -0.84 36.30
C ASP A 75 -18.18 -1.65 35.58
N PRO A 76 -18.37 -2.02 34.30
CA PRO A 76 -17.41 -2.82 33.55
C PRO A 76 -16.29 -1.99 32.93
N PHE A 77 -16.47 -0.67 32.81
CA PHE A 77 -15.64 0.21 32.00
C PHE A 77 -14.41 0.70 32.78
N ALA A 78 -13.50 -0.24 33.06
CA ALA A 78 -12.24 0.01 33.74
C ALA A 78 -11.10 0.43 32.78
N GLY A 79 -11.26 0.18 31.48
CA GLY A 79 -10.28 0.54 30.45
C GLY A 79 -10.63 1.84 29.72
N GLU A 80 -9.69 2.29 28.89
CA GLU A 80 -9.90 3.35 27.91
C GLU A 80 -9.45 2.85 26.53
N ILE A 81 -10.07 3.39 25.48
CA ILE A 81 -9.68 3.18 24.09
C ILE A 81 -9.69 4.52 23.33
N LEU A 82 -8.74 4.69 22.41
CA LEU A 82 -8.68 5.84 21.51
C LEU A 82 -9.45 5.52 20.22
N VAL A 83 -10.65 6.10 20.09
CA VAL A 83 -11.46 6.06 18.86
C VAL A 83 -10.88 7.06 17.85
N PRO A 84 -10.69 6.70 16.56
CA PRO A 84 -11.35 5.58 15.88
C PRO A 84 -10.40 4.42 15.55
N TYR A 85 -9.44 4.06 16.41
CA TYR A 85 -8.54 2.94 16.09
C TYR A 85 -9.14 1.62 16.57
N PRO A 86 -9.02 0.52 15.78
CA PRO A 86 -9.43 -0.83 16.19
C PRO A 86 -8.79 -1.23 17.52
N TRP A 87 -9.42 -2.07 18.32
CA TRP A 87 -8.83 -2.48 19.61
C TRP A 87 -7.54 -3.30 19.44
N GLU A 88 -7.28 -3.87 18.25
CA GLU A 88 -6.02 -4.53 17.89
C GLU A 88 -4.88 -3.53 17.68
N SER A 89 -5.18 -2.29 17.30
CA SER A 89 -4.19 -1.27 16.97
C SER A 89 -3.45 -0.78 18.21
N THR A 90 -2.14 -0.55 18.09
CA THR A 90 -1.34 0.06 19.17
C THR A 90 -1.75 1.51 19.43
N LEU A 91 -2.22 2.23 18.41
CA LEU A 91 -2.75 3.60 18.53
C LEU A 91 -4.03 3.67 19.37
N SER A 92 -4.81 2.59 19.43
CA SER A 92 -6.01 2.52 20.28
C SER A 92 -5.68 2.58 21.77
N GLY A 93 -4.45 2.25 22.16
CA GLY A 93 -4.03 2.06 23.54
C GLY A 93 -4.44 0.70 24.15
N VAL A 94 -5.16 -0.15 23.41
CA VAL A 94 -5.54 -1.51 23.83
C VAL A 94 -4.54 -2.55 23.29
N GLY A 95 -4.37 -2.63 21.96
CA GLY A 95 -3.36 -3.47 21.31
C GLY A 95 -3.56 -4.99 21.47
N ASP A 96 -4.80 -5.45 21.71
CA ASP A 96 -5.10 -6.89 21.87
C ASP A 96 -5.50 -7.50 20.52
N THR A 97 -4.52 -8.11 19.84
CA THR A 97 -4.72 -8.78 18.54
C THR A 97 -5.40 -10.15 18.66
N THR A 98 -5.60 -10.66 19.88
CA THR A 98 -6.06 -12.04 20.12
C THR A 98 -7.56 -12.13 20.42
N TYR A 99 -8.17 -11.05 20.87
CA TYR A 99 -9.58 -11.04 21.22
C TYR A 99 -10.47 -10.89 19.98
N LYS A 100 -11.51 -11.71 19.92
CA LYS A 100 -12.63 -11.65 18.96
C LYS A 100 -13.93 -11.78 19.74
N GLY A 101 -14.94 -10.97 19.42
CA GLY A 101 -16.21 -10.95 20.14
C GLY A 101 -16.70 -9.54 20.43
N VAL A 102 -17.15 -9.32 21.66
CA VAL A 102 -17.95 -8.14 22.02
C VAL A 102 -17.12 -7.16 22.83
N ALA A 103 -17.17 -5.90 22.44
CA ALA A 103 -16.63 -4.79 23.23
C ALA A 103 -17.67 -3.69 23.43
N TRP A 104 -17.56 -3.02 24.57
CA TRP A 104 -18.42 -1.90 24.95
C TRP A 104 -17.62 -0.62 25.06
N TYR A 105 -18.17 0.45 24.51
CA TYR A 105 -17.63 1.80 24.50
C TYR A 105 -18.61 2.73 25.22
N GLN A 106 -18.11 3.67 26.01
CA GLN A 106 -18.93 4.69 26.64
C GLN A 106 -18.26 6.07 26.62
N ARG A 107 -19.03 7.10 26.26
CA ARG A 107 -18.57 8.50 26.25
C ARG A 107 -19.67 9.46 26.69
N SER A 108 -19.28 10.57 27.32
CA SER A 108 -20.18 11.71 27.50
C SER A 108 -20.25 12.56 26.24
N LEU A 109 -21.46 12.85 25.79
CA LEU A 109 -21.74 13.70 24.64
C LEU A 109 -22.47 14.97 25.09
N ALA A 110 -21.87 16.13 24.87
CA ALA A 110 -22.53 17.41 25.08
C ALA A 110 -23.27 17.83 23.80
N ILE A 111 -24.59 18.00 23.91
CA ILE A 111 -25.42 18.47 22.80
C ILE A 111 -25.34 20.00 22.75
N PRO A 112 -25.00 20.61 21.60
CA PRO A 112 -24.86 22.06 21.52
C PRO A 112 -26.16 22.78 21.87
N ALA A 113 -26.04 23.86 22.64
CA ALA A 113 -27.19 24.66 23.07
C ALA A 113 -27.72 25.56 21.95
N ASP A 114 -26.82 26.03 21.08
CA ASP A 114 -27.13 26.91 19.95
C ASP A 114 -27.87 26.20 18.81
N TRP A 115 -27.93 24.86 18.82
CA TRP A 115 -28.72 24.06 17.87
C TRP A 115 -30.24 24.13 18.14
N GLY A 116 -30.64 24.67 19.30
CA GLY A 116 -32.04 24.89 19.69
C GLY A 116 -32.67 26.14 19.08
N ALA A 117 -34.00 26.23 19.13
CA ALA A 117 -34.74 27.38 18.61
C ALA A 117 -34.33 28.71 19.28
N GLY A 118 -33.90 29.70 18.48
CA GLY A 118 -33.47 31.03 18.94
C GLY A 118 -31.97 31.16 19.19
N GLY A 119 -31.16 30.13 18.92
CA GLY A 119 -29.71 30.22 18.89
C GLY A 119 -29.22 31.04 17.69
N THR A 120 -28.26 31.94 17.90
CA THR A 120 -27.54 32.58 16.79
C THR A 120 -26.34 31.72 16.45
N HIS A 121 -26.44 30.94 15.38
CA HIS A 121 -25.29 30.22 14.83
C HIS A 121 -24.31 31.18 14.17
N THR A 122 -23.22 31.49 14.86
CA THR A 122 -22.03 32.08 14.24
C THR A 122 -21.10 30.95 13.85
N ALA A 123 -20.75 30.85 12.56
CA ALA A 123 -19.87 29.82 11.97
C ALA A 123 -18.40 29.84 12.47
N ALA A 124 -18.14 30.27 13.70
CA ALA A 124 -16.81 30.59 14.21
C ALA A 124 -16.56 29.98 15.59
N GLN A 125 -16.69 28.66 15.75
CA GLN A 125 -16.09 27.92 16.88
C GLN A 125 -15.55 26.56 16.43
N ALA A 126 -14.67 26.57 15.42
CA ALA A 126 -13.72 25.49 15.24
C ALA A 126 -12.49 25.81 16.11
N GLY A 127 -12.30 25.02 17.18
CA GLY A 127 -11.04 24.97 17.94
C GLY A 127 -10.94 25.88 19.16
N ALA A 128 -11.50 25.44 20.30
CA ALA A 128 -10.91 25.60 21.65
C ALA A 128 -11.93 25.18 22.72
N ALA A 129 -11.78 23.98 23.29
CA ALA A 129 -12.32 23.66 24.61
C ALA A 129 -11.42 22.60 25.27
N GLY A 130 -10.23 23.04 25.68
CA GLY A 130 -9.29 22.25 26.45
C GLY A 130 -8.40 23.16 27.29
N ALA A 131 -8.90 23.65 28.42
CA ALA A 131 -8.09 24.18 29.52
C ALA A 131 -8.95 24.44 30.78
N ALA A 132 -8.81 23.59 31.80
CA ALA A 132 -9.08 23.97 33.19
C ALA A 132 -8.29 23.09 34.18
N SER A 133 -7.15 23.66 34.59
CA SER A 133 -6.34 23.52 35.83
C SER A 133 -6.46 22.30 36.76
N ALA A 134 -5.30 21.70 37.01
CA ALA A 134 -4.98 20.87 38.17
C ALA A 134 -4.58 21.72 39.40
N ALA A 135 -5.03 21.33 40.59
CA ALA A 135 -4.41 21.61 41.88
C ALA A 135 -4.83 20.53 42.90
N GLY A 136 -3.87 19.88 43.56
CA GLY A 136 -4.08 18.70 44.41
C GLY A 136 -4.29 18.96 45.90
N SER A 137 -4.56 17.90 46.66
CA SER A 137 -3.99 17.65 48.00
C SER A 137 -4.38 16.28 48.60
N THR A 138 -3.33 15.58 49.03
CA THR A 138 -3.07 14.62 50.13
C THR A 138 -4.18 14.09 51.09
N GLN A 139 -4.26 12.75 51.12
CA GLN A 139 -4.10 11.76 52.24
C GLN A 139 -5.01 11.68 53.49
N SER A 140 -5.15 10.39 53.89
CA SER A 140 -5.51 9.76 55.19
C SER A 140 -7.00 9.55 55.47
N GLY A 141 -7.50 8.44 56.01
CA GLY A 141 -6.94 7.18 56.53
C GLY A 141 -8.02 6.48 57.40
N GLY A 142 -7.98 5.14 57.51
CA GLY A 142 -8.75 4.33 58.49
C GLY A 142 -10.01 3.68 57.91
N ALA A 143 -10.14 2.36 57.65
CA ALA A 143 -9.90 1.12 58.41
C ALA A 143 -11.13 0.58 59.17
N ALA A 144 -11.49 -0.66 58.80
CA ALA A 144 -11.96 -1.79 59.62
C ALA A 144 -13.46 -2.10 59.78
N GLY A 145 -13.77 -3.40 59.64
CA GLY A 145 -14.92 -4.13 60.22
C GLY A 145 -15.90 -4.70 59.19
N ALA A 146 -15.67 -5.84 58.54
CA ALA A 146 -15.72 -7.24 59.02
C ALA A 146 -17.13 -7.80 59.30
N GLY A 147 -17.40 -8.99 58.75
CA GLY A 147 -18.46 -9.92 59.19
C GLY A 147 -19.50 -10.24 58.12
N ASP A 148 -19.24 -11.19 57.23
CA ASP A 148 -19.59 -12.63 57.33
C ASP A 148 -21.09 -12.94 57.22
N GLY A 149 -21.43 -13.90 56.34
CA GLY A 149 -22.80 -14.41 56.23
C GLY A 149 -23.11 -15.21 54.97
N THR A 150 -22.36 -16.28 54.74
CA THR A 150 -22.61 -17.38 53.79
C THR A 150 -24.02 -17.98 53.86
N SER A 151 -24.59 -18.40 52.73
CA SER A 151 -24.90 -19.81 52.36
C SER A 151 -26.05 -19.88 51.33
N THR A 152 -25.77 -20.26 50.08
CA THR A 152 -25.99 -21.60 49.43
C THR A 152 -27.40 -21.93 48.92
N ALA A 153 -27.44 -22.16 47.59
CA ALA A 153 -28.16 -23.20 46.83
C ALA A 153 -29.71 -23.06 46.76
N THR A 154 -30.41 -23.36 45.67
CA THR A 154 -30.25 -24.40 44.64
C THR A 154 -30.95 -24.00 43.33
N LYS A 155 -30.54 -24.67 42.24
CA LYS A 155 -31.13 -24.73 40.89
C LYS A 155 -32.64 -25.05 40.90
N ASP A 156 -33.38 -24.49 39.94
CA ASP A 156 -33.97 -25.26 38.84
C ASP A 156 -34.63 -24.38 37.76
N ALA A 157 -34.68 -24.95 36.56
CA ALA A 157 -35.08 -24.37 35.29
C ALA A 157 -36.60 -24.37 35.06
N ALA A 158 -37.13 -23.40 34.32
CA ALA A 158 -38.01 -23.57 33.14
C ALA A 158 -38.54 -22.21 32.64
N GLY A 159 -38.86 -22.17 31.34
CA GLY A 159 -39.05 -20.97 30.51
C GLY A 159 -40.16 -20.01 30.90
N GLU A 160 -40.10 -18.80 30.33
CA GLU A 160 -41.23 -17.88 30.31
C GLU A 160 -41.18 -16.88 29.13
N GLN A 161 -42.38 -16.48 28.74
CA GLN A 161 -42.83 -15.58 27.67
C GLN A 161 -42.33 -14.12 27.81
N PRO A 162 -42.52 -13.25 26.79
CA PRO A 162 -41.94 -11.90 26.81
C PRO A 162 -42.64 -11.01 27.84
N ALA A 163 -41.93 -10.62 28.88
CA ALA A 163 -42.42 -9.69 29.90
C ALA A 163 -42.25 -8.23 29.45
N GLY A 164 -43.38 -7.51 29.39
CA GLY A 164 -43.45 -6.08 29.09
C GLY A 164 -42.62 -5.23 30.04
N GLY A 165 -41.93 -4.24 29.46
CA GLY A 165 -41.10 -3.29 30.18
C GLY A 165 -41.93 -2.28 30.98
N LEU A 166 -41.71 -2.25 32.30
CA LEU A 166 -42.03 -1.09 33.13
C LEU A 166 -40.92 -0.04 32.94
N ALA A 167 -41.21 1.01 32.17
CA ALA A 167 -40.41 2.23 32.19
C ALA A 167 -40.49 2.86 33.59
N SER A 168 -39.36 3.31 34.14
CA SER A 168 -39.39 4.05 35.40
C SER A 168 -40.10 5.40 35.19
N ALA A 169 -40.85 5.89 36.18
CA ALA A 169 -41.59 7.15 36.07
C ALA A 169 -40.68 8.37 35.77
N GLY A 170 -39.39 8.29 36.11
CA GLY A 170 -38.37 9.29 35.76
C GLY A 170 -37.98 9.27 34.28
N ASP A 171 -37.82 8.09 33.67
CA ASP A 171 -37.49 7.95 32.24
C ASP A 171 -38.66 8.41 31.34
N ALA A 172 -39.90 8.17 31.78
CA ALA A 172 -41.10 8.63 31.08
C ALA A 172 -41.23 10.16 31.08
N ALA A 173 -40.85 10.84 32.16
CA ALA A 173 -40.91 12.30 32.28
C ALA A 173 -39.82 13.01 31.44
N VAL A 174 -38.61 12.46 31.37
CA VAL A 174 -37.54 12.98 30.50
C VAL A 174 -37.87 12.74 29.02
N SER A 175 -38.43 11.58 28.67
CA SER A 175 -38.89 11.26 27.30
C SER A 175 -40.06 12.14 26.84
N ALA A 176 -41.03 12.43 27.72
CA ALA A 176 -42.18 13.28 27.37
C ALA A 176 -41.76 14.73 27.11
N ALA A 177 -40.74 15.21 27.81
CA ALA A 177 -40.34 16.60 27.74
C ALA A 177 -39.17 16.85 26.75
N ALA A 178 -38.38 15.83 26.37
CA ALA A 178 -37.48 15.86 25.19
C ALA A 178 -38.28 15.86 23.86
N ALA A 179 -39.42 15.17 23.81
CA ALA A 179 -40.34 15.17 22.67
C ALA A 179 -40.96 16.54 22.32
N GLY A 180 -40.79 17.55 23.19
CA GLY A 180 -41.25 18.94 22.97
C GLY A 180 -40.15 19.96 22.72
N ALA A 181 -38.87 19.54 22.59
CA ALA A 181 -37.77 20.46 22.28
C ALA A 181 -37.86 20.94 20.82
N ARG A 182 -37.73 22.26 20.59
CA ARG A 182 -37.66 22.84 19.24
C ARG A 182 -36.20 22.95 18.81
N TRP A 183 -35.88 22.32 17.68
CA TRP A 183 -34.56 22.35 17.06
C TRP A 183 -34.54 23.30 15.87
N GLN A 184 -33.45 24.05 15.72
CA GLN A 184 -33.08 24.68 14.45
C GLN A 184 -32.20 23.71 13.64
N LEU A 185 -31.25 23.07 14.32
CA LEU A 185 -30.44 21.98 13.78
C LEU A 185 -30.65 20.72 14.63
N ARG A 186 -31.15 19.65 14.01
CA ARG A 186 -31.34 18.37 14.66
C ARG A 186 -29.99 17.68 14.87
N PRO A 187 -29.72 17.14 16.07
CA PRO A 187 -28.50 16.38 16.32
C PRO A 187 -28.59 14.97 15.74
N VAL A 188 -27.80 14.69 14.71
CA VAL A 188 -27.67 13.36 14.09
C VAL A 188 -26.32 12.77 14.47
N LEU A 189 -26.32 11.63 15.15
CA LEU A 189 -25.11 10.89 15.49
C LEU A 189 -24.71 9.99 14.31
N CYS A 190 -23.46 10.07 13.88
CA CYS A 190 -22.94 9.36 12.72
C CYS A 190 -21.71 8.53 13.10
N PHE A 191 -21.63 7.33 12.54
CA PHE A 191 -20.47 6.44 12.62
C PHE A 191 -19.96 6.20 11.21
N GLY A 192 -18.64 6.32 11.00
CA GLY A 192 -18.04 6.07 9.68
C GLY A 192 -18.06 4.58 9.32
N ALA A 193 -17.72 3.74 10.28
CA ALA A 193 -17.75 2.28 10.21
C ALA A 193 -17.53 1.69 11.62
N VAL A 194 -18.18 0.58 11.91
CA VAL A 194 -17.97 -0.22 13.13
C VAL A 194 -18.00 -1.68 12.72
N ASP A 195 -16.91 -2.41 12.94
CA ASP A 195 -16.84 -3.82 12.54
C ASP A 195 -17.31 -4.76 13.66
N TRP A 196 -18.25 -5.70 13.44
CA TRP A 196 -19.18 -5.85 12.30
C TRP A 196 -20.60 -5.38 12.65
N ASN A 197 -21.09 -5.72 13.85
CA ASN A 197 -22.41 -5.31 14.35
C ASN A 197 -22.26 -4.24 15.44
N ALA A 198 -23.04 -3.17 15.33
CA ALA A 198 -23.06 -2.08 16.29
C ALA A 198 -24.46 -1.90 16.87
N LYS A 199 -24.58 -1.85 18.20
CA LYS A 199 -25.79 -1.41 18.89
C LYS A 199 -25.50 -0.16 19.71
N VAL A 200 -26.43 0.80 19.68
CA VAL A 200 -26.24 2.13 20.28
C VAL A 200 -27.32 2.43 21.30
N TRP A 201 -26.91 2.97 22.45
CA TRP A 201 -27.78 3.48 23.49
C TRP A 201 -27.42 4.92 23.85
N VAL A 202 -28.44 5.75 24.06
CA VAL A 202 -28.30 7.09 24.63
C VAL A 202 -29.05 7.12 25.93
N ASN A 203 -28.35 7.49 27.01
CA ASN A 203 -28.93 7.57 28.35
C ASN A 203 -29.61 6.26 28.81
N GLY A 204 -29.07 5.11 28.38
CA GLY A 204 -29.61 3.77 28.68
C GLY A 204 -30.81 3.35 27.83
N ARG A 205 -31.28 4.18 26.91
CA ARG A 205 -32.32 3.84 25.93
C ARG A 205 -31.66 3.38 24.64
N PHE A 206 -32.11 2.25 24.10
CA PHE A 206 -31.68 1.75 22.80
C PHE A 206 -32.16 2.68 21.68
N VAL A 207 -31.28 3.02 20.73
CA VAL A 207 -31.56 4.01 19.69
C VAL A 207 -31.29 3.53 18.27
N GLY A 208 -30.52 2.46 18.09
CA GLY A 208 -30.25 1.91 16.76
C GLY A 208 -29.30 0.72 16.78
N GLU A 209 -29.32 -0.03 15.69
CA GLU A 209 -28.44 -1.16 15.40
C GLU A 209 -28.05 -1.12 13.92
N HIS A 210 -26.83 -1.56 13.61
CA HIS A 210 -26.27 -1.62 12.27
C HIS A 210 -25.46 -2.90 12.09
N ASP A 211 -25.65 -3.57 10.95
CA ASP A 211 -24.83 -4.68 10.48
C ASP A 211 -24.04 -4.23 9.25
N GLY A 212 -22.71 -4.20 9.33
CA GLY A 212 -21.85 -3.78 8.24
C GLY A 212 -20.54 -3.18 8.74
N GLY A 213 -19.41 -3.71 8.27
CA GLY A 213 -18.08 -3.34 8.74
C GLY A 213 -17.40 -2.17 8.02
N TYR A 214 -17.94 -1.63 6.93
CA TYR A 214 -17.23 -0.67 6.06
C TYR A 214 -17.96 0.63 5.76
N THR A 215 -19.26 0.67 6.03
CA THR A 215 -20.18 1.71 5.55
C THR A 215 -20.78 2.49 6.72
N PRO A 216 -21.11 3.78 6.51
CA PRO A 216 -21.57 4.64 7.59
C PRO A 216 -23.04 4.41 7.92
N PHE A 217 -23.40 4.65 9.18
CA PHE A 217 -24.78 4.69 9.64
C PHE A 217 -25.03 5.86 10.58
N GLU A 218 -26.29 6.25 10.70
CA GLU A 218 -26.70 7.47 11.39
C GLU A 218 -27.96 7.31 12.23
N ILE A 219 -28.07 8.08 13.32
CA ILE A 219 -29.16 8.03 14.29
C ILE A 219 -29.58 9.46 14.67
N ASP A 220 -30.82 9.84 14.38
CA ASP A 220 -31.40 11.12 14.80
C ASP A 220 -31.70 11.12 16.31
N LEU A 221 -31.02 12.00 17.04
CA LEU A 221 -31.15 12.12 18.50
C LEU A 221 -32.18 13.16 18.94
N SER A 222 -32.79 13.92 18.02
CA SER A 222 -33.62 15.10 18.31
C SER A 222 -34.77 14.85 19.30
N ARG A 223 -35.30 13.62 19.36
CA ARG A 223 -36.37 13.23 20.30
C ARG A 223 -35.90 12.72 21.66
N LEU A 224 -34.61 12.47 21.78
CA LEU A 224 -34.00 11.78 22.92
C LEU A 224 -33.24 12.73 23.82
N VAL A 225 -32.85 13.89 23.28
CA VAL A 225 -31.99 14.87 23.94
C VAL A 225 -32.57 16.27 23.84
N ARG A 226 -31.93 17.23 24.50
CA ARG A 226 -32.26 18.66 24.42
C ARG A 226 -31.02 19.48 24.08
N PRO A 227 -31.19 20.68 23.52
CA PRO A 227 -30.08 21.63 23.38
C PRO A 227 -29.41 21.88 24.74
N GLY A 228 -28.07 21.85 24.77
CA GLY A 228 -27.27 22.07 25.98
C GLY A 228 -27.22 20.87 26.95
N GLN A 229 -27.92 19.78 26.66
CA GLN A 229 -27.90 18.58 27.50
C GLN A 229 -26.59 17.79 27.31
N THR A 230 -26.00 17.31 28.39
CA THR A 230 -24.97 16.27 28.34
C THR A 230 -25.61 14.89 28.53
N VAL A 231 -25.27 13.94 27.66
CA VAL A 231 -25.83 12.58 27.64
C VAL A 231 -24.73 11.53 27.72
N THR A 232 -25.10 10.33 28.18
CA THR A 232 -24.25 9.14 28.08
C THR A 232 -24.52 8.45 26.75
N LEU A 233 -23.50 8.31 25.91
CA LEU A 233 -23.51 7.46 24.73
C LEU A 233 -22.82 6.13 25.07
N THR A 234 -23.50 5.01 24.85
CA THR A 234 -22.94 3.66 25.01
C THR A 234 -23.09 2.90 23.70
N VAL A 235 -22.03 2.24 23.25
CA VAL A 235 -21.99 1.45 22.01
C VAL A 235 -21.49 0.04 22.33
N ARG A 236 -22.18 -0.98 21.83
CA ARG A 236 -21.70 -2.36 21.78
C ARG A 236 -21.24 -2.62 20.36
N ALA A 237 -20.00 -3.06 20.19
CA ALA A 237 -19.47 -3.55 18.91
C ALA A 237 -19.20 -5.05 19.02
N LEU A 238 -19.64 -5.80 18.02
CA LEU A 238 -19.39 -7.24 17.89
C LEU A 238 -18.60 -7.48 16.61
N ASP A 239 -17.35 -7.91 16.77
CA ASP A 239 -16.58 -8.54 15.70
C ASP A 239 -16.99 -10.02 15.64
N THR A 240 -17.55 -10.41 14.50
CA THR A 240 -17.99 -11.80 14.29
C THR A 240 -16.89 -12.68 13.71
N SER A 241 -15.92 -12.07 13.02
CA SER A 241 -14.89 -12.71 12.18
C SER A 241 -15.46 -13.85 11.30
N ALA A 242 -16.74 -13.74 10.92
CA ALA A 242 -17.47 -14.84 10.32
C ALA A 242 -17.13 -14.94 8.83
N ALA A 243 -16.94 -16.17 8.34
CA ALA A 243 -16.55 -16.40 6.94
C ALA A 243 -17.57 -15.87 5.91
N ASP A 244 -18.83 -15.66 6.32
CA ASP A 244 -19.91 -15.10 5.49
C ASP A 244 -20.04 -13.57 5.56
N THR A 245 -19.13 -12.89 6.26
CA THR A 245 -18.99 -11.43 6.22
C THR A 245 -17.89 -11.03 5.24
N PRO A 246 -18.05 -9.94 4.47
CA PRO A 246 -17.07 -9.50 3.50
C PRO A 246 -15.87 -8.83 4.19
N ILE A 247 -15.04 -9.60 4.90
CA ILE A 247 -13.91 -9.09 5.70
C ILE A 247 -12.60 -8.93 4.92
N GLY A 248 -12.57 -9.37 3.66
CA GLY A 248 -11.36 -9.32 2.84
C GLY A 248 -10.22 -10.16 3.45
N LYS A 249 -9.03 -9.57 3.58
CA LYS A 249 -7.82 -10.24 4.11
C LYS A 249 -7.69 -10.18 5.64
N GLN A 250 -8.67 -9.67 6.37
CA GLN A 250 -8.70 -9.65 7.84
C GLN A 250 -9.00 -11.04 8.41
N THR A 251 -8.02 -11.96 8.35
CA THR A 251 -8.21 -13.36 8.74
C THR A 251 -6.95 -13.92 9.36
N ASP A 252 -7.09 -14.99 10.16
CA ASP A 252 -5.96 -15.72 10.72
C ASP A 252 -5.01 -16.30 9.65
N ARG A 253 -5.37 -16.26 8.37
CA ARG A 253 -4.53 -16.75 7.25
C ARG A 253 -3.74 -15.66 6.54
N TRP A 254 -4.12 -14.40 6.74
CA TRP A 254 -3.66 -13.25 5.96
C TRP A 254 -3.19 -12.15 6.89
N TYR A 255 -4.01 -11.15 7.22
CA TYR A 255 -3.60 -10.02 8.06
C TYR A 255 -4.34 -9.94 9.38
N THR A 256 -3.80 -9.14 10.30
CA THR A 256 -4.42 -8.84 11.59
C THR A 256 -5.86 -8.34 11.39
N HIS A 257 -6.78 -8.91 12.17
CA HIS A 257 -8.17 -8.47 12.20
C HIS A 257 -8.31 -7.04 12.73
N SER A 258 -9.41 -6.37 12.43
CA SER A 258 -9.72 -5.05 12.99
C SER A 258 -11.17 -4.95 13.40
N GLY A 259 -11.40 -5.02 14.71
CA GLY A 259 -12.73 -4.95 15.28
C GLY A 259 -13.06 -3.60 15.92
N GLY A 260 -14.35 -3.35 16.09
CA GLY A 260 -14.83 -2.17 16.82
C GLY A 260 -14.95 -0.93 15.96
N ILE A 261 -14.88 0.24 16.60
CA ILE A 261 -15.06 1.53 15.92
C ILE A 261 -13.76 1.92 15.24
N TRP A 262 -13.64 1.63 13.94
CA TRP A 262 -12.41 1.86 13.16
C TRP A 262 -12.47 3.07 12.21
N GLN A 263 -13.59 3.79 12.16
CA GLN A 263 -13.66 5.10 11.50
C GLN A 263 -14.30 6.15 12.40
N THR A 264 -14.11 7.42 12.04
CA THR A 264 -14.54 8.58 12.81
C THR A 264 -16.00 8.49 13.27
N VAL A 265 -16.25 8.90 14.51
CA VAL A 265 -17.60 9.12 15.06
C VAL A 265 -17.82 10.62 15.17
N TRP A 266 -18.98 11.11 14.77
CA TRP A 266 -19.28 12.54 14.84
C TRP A 266 -20.76 12.81 15.10
N LEU A 267 -21.05 14.02 15.59
CA LEU A 267 -22.41 14.56 15.66
C LEU A 267 -22.55 15.62 14.57
N GLU A 268 -23.59 15.54 13.75
CA GLU A 268 -23.88 16.50 12.67
C GLU A 268 -25.20 17.21 12.95
N GLY A 269 -25.23 18.54 12.79
CA GLY A 269 -26.42 19.35 12.92
C GLY A 269 -27.14 19.48 11.58
N ARG A 270 -28.38 18.98 11.48
CA ARG A 270 -29.16 18.99 10.24
C ARG A 270 -30.43 19.82 10.35
N ALA A 271 -30.68 20.67 9.38
CA ALA A 271 -31.96 21.38 9.28
C ALA A 271 -33.14 20.38 9.13
N ALA A 272 -34.36 20.90 9.32
CA ALA A 272 -35.58 20.09 9.20
C ALA A 272 -35.70 19.50 7.77
N ALA A 273 -35.61 20.35 6.75
CA ALA A 273 -35.38 19.90 5.38
C ALA A 273 -33.87 19.86 5.12
N HIS A 274 -33.36 18.75 4.58
CA HIS A 274 -31.92 18.54 4.40
C HIS A 274 -31.63 17.60 3.23
N LEU A 275 -30.41 17.70 2.71
CA LEU A 275 -29.87 16.83 1.69
C LEU A 275 -29.45 15.49 2.30
N THR A 276 -29.79 14.39 1.65
CA THR A 276 -29.34 13.04 2.02
C THR A 276 -28.40 12.45 0.97
N LYS A 277 -28.45 12.96 -0.27
CA LYS A 277 -27.59 12.53 -1.39
C LYS A 277 -27.17 13.72 -2.25
N ILE A 278 -25.90 13.71 -2.69
CA ILE A 278 -25.38 14.55 -3.78
C ILE A 278 -24.53 13.64 -4.67
N HIS A 279 -25.10 13.18 -5.78
CA HIS A 279 -24.37 12.44 -6.82
C HIS A 279 -24.04 13.39 -7.96
N VAL A 280 -22.76 13.47 -8.32
CA VAL A 280 -22.29 14.35 -9.40
C VAL A 280 -21.75 13.54 -10.56
N THR A 281 -22.36 13.70 -11.73
CA THR A 281 -21.94 13.02 -12.97
C THR A 281 -21.36 14.02 -13.96
N PRO A 282 -20.06 13.95 -14.29
CA PRO A 282 -19.41 14.88 -15.21
C PRO A 282 -19.63 14.51 -16.69
N TYR A 283 -19.76 15.51 -17.55
CA TYR A 283 -19.84 15.40 -19.00
C TYR A 283 -18.84 16.37 -19.62
N LEU A 284 -17.59 15.92 -19.74
CA LEU A 284 -16.46 16.77 -20.13
C LEU A 284 -16.66 17.46 -21.49
N GLU A 285 -17.09 16.72 -22.52
CA GLU A 285 -17.27 17.26 -23.88
C GLU A 285 -18.36 18.34 -23.95
N GLU A 286 -19.33 18.28 -23.04
CA GLU A 286 -20.44 19.23 -22.94
C GLU A 286 -20.14 20.39 -21.98
N GLY A 287 -18.99 20.37 -21.29
CA GLY A 287 -18.63 21.36 -20.28
C GLY A 287 -19.66 21.45 -19.14
N ARG A 288 -20.21 20.31 -18.69
CA ARG A 288 -21.26 20.31 -17.66
C ARG A 288 -21.14 19.16 -16.67
N ALA A 289 -21.83 19.29 -15.54
CA ALA A 289 -22.05 18.22 -14.57
C ALA A 289 -23.53 18.18 -14.16
N THR A 290 -24.05 16.97 -13.98
CA THR A 290 -25.40 16.74 -13.44
C THR A 290 -25.31 16.49 -11.95
N PHE A 291 -26.16 17.16 -11.18
CA PHE A 291 -26.32 16.98 -9.74
C PHE A 291 -27.63 16.25 -9.47
N ASP A 292 -27.55 14.98 -9.08
CA ASP A 292 -28.68 14.16 -8.63
C ASP A 292 -28.78 14.22 -7.10
N LEU A 293 -29.82 14.88 -6.61
CA LEU A 293 -30.02 15.22 -5.22
C LEU A 293 -31.19 14.45 -4.63
N SER A 294 -31.01 13.89 -3.44
CA SER A 294 -32.11 13.42 -2.59
C SER A 294 -32.29 14.37 -1.43
N ILE A 295 -33.53 14.82 -1.23
CA ILE A 295 -33.89 15.81 -0.23
C ILE A 295 -34.99 15.22 0.64
N GLN A 296 -34.82 15.30 1.96
CA GLN A 296 -35.80 14.78 2.91
C GLN A 296 -36.24 15.87 3.88
N ALA A 297 -37.55 15.95 4.08
CA ALA A 297 -38.13 16.70 5.20
C ALA A 297 -38.17 15.80 6.43
N ALA A 298 -37.77 16.35 7.58
CA ALA A 298 -37.90 15.68 8.87
C ALA A 298 -39.36 15.28 9.08
N GLY A 299 -39.60 14.00 9.34
CA GLY A 299 -40.96 13.54 9.53
C GLY A 299 -41.60 14.04 10.81
N ALA A 300 -42.92 13.88 10.94
CA ALA A 300 -43.66 14.06 12.20
C ALA A 300 -43.05 13.25 13.37
N GLN A 301 -42.23 12.24 13.04
CA GLN A 301 -41.29 11.51 13.88
C GLN A 301 -40.14 12.37 14.48
N SER A 302 -40.13 13.69 14.36
CA SER A 302 -39.12 14.62 14.94
C SER A 302 -39.69 15.59 15.99
N GLY A 303 -41.01 15.59 16.23
CA GLY A 303 -41.65 16.51 17.18
C GLY A 303 -41.91 17.91 16.60
N GLN A 304 -41.51 18.16 15.36
CA GLN A 304 -42.02 19.24 14.52
C GLN A 304 -42.94 18.62 13.47
N ASP A 305 -44.12 19.19 13.25
CA ASP A 305 -44.98 18.81 12.13
C ASP A 305 -44.14 18.93 10.86
N GLY A 306 -44.02 17.83 10.09
CA GLY A 306 -43.18 17.79 8.90
C GLY A 306 -43.47 19.01 8.05
N GLN A 307 -42.49 19.90 7.92
CA GLN A 307 -42.67 21.17 7.21
C GLN A 307 -42.83 20.86 5.72
N SER A 308 -44.06 20.55 5.33
CA SER A 308 -44.46 20.60 3.93
C SER A 308 -44.28 22.04 3.49
N GLY A 309 -43.45 22.25 2.47
CA GLY A 309 -42.99 23.56 2.10
C GLY A 309 -42.23 23.53 0.80
N THR A 310 -42.15 24.71 0.19
CA THR A 310 -41.43 24.93 -1.05
C THR A 310 -40.04 25.45 -0.70
N TYR A 311 -39.00 24.81 -1.22
CA TYR A 311 -37.60 25.15 -0.98
C TYR A 311 -36.90 25.46 -2.30
N ARG A 312 -36.02 26.45 -2.26
CA ARG A 312 -35.05 26.71 -3.33
C ARG A 312 -33.79 25.91 -3.06
N VAL A 313 -33.39 25.14 -4.04
CA VAL A 313 -32.12 24.41 -4.08
C VAL A 313 -31.16 25.21 -4.95
N ARG A 314 -30.01 25.60 -4.41
CA ARG A 314 -29.00 26.39 -5.11
C ARG A 314 -27.65 25.67 -5.10
N VAL A 315 -27.10 25.39 -6.27
CA VAL A 315 -25.72 24.93 -6.45
C VAL A 315 -24.86 26.14 -6.80
N GLU A 316 -23.80 26.39 -6.02
CA GLU A 316 -22.97 27.59 -6.15
C GLU A 316 -21.48 27.24 -6.10
N SER A 317 -20.72 27.81 -7.05
CA SER A 317 -19.27 27.68 -7.12
C SER A 317 -18.60 28.51 -6.02
N ALA A 318 -17.55 27.96 -5.40
CA ALA A 318 -16.80 28.65 -4.35
C ALA A 318 -15.95 29.83 -4.88
N ASP A 319 -15.46 29.73 -6.12
CA ASP A 319 -14.56 30.69 -6.75
C ASP A 319 -15.16 31.40 -7.98
N GLY A 320 -16.40 31.07 -8.34
CA GLY A 320 -17.10 31.63 -9.50
C GLY A 320 -16.79 30.95 -10.83
N ALA A 321 -16.20 29.75 -10.83
CA ALA A 321 -15.94 28.96 -12.03
C ALA A 321 -17.19 28.63 -12.85
N PHE A 322 -18.38 28.65 -12.23
CA PHE A 322 -19.67 28.54 -12.92
C PHE A 322 -20.74 29.40 -12.23
N PRO A 323 -21.75 29.89 -12.98
CA PRO A 323 -22.86 30.64 -12.40
C PRO A 323 -23.72 29.73 -11.51
N ALA A 324 -24.26 30.28 -10.42
CA ALA A 324 -25.14 29.53 -9.56
C ALA A 324 -26.40 29.04 -10.31
N VAL A 325 -26.79 27.79 -10.04
CA VAL A 325 -27.98 27.15 -10.62
C VAL A 325 -29.00 26.94 -9.52
N GLU A 326 -30.24 27.33 -9.77
CA GLU A 326 -31.32 27.25 -8.80
C GLU A 326 -32.54 26.54 -9.37
N GLU A 327 -33.15 25.70 -8.55
CA GLU A 327 -34.45 25.09 -8.82
C GLU A 327 -35.31 25.08 -7.55
N THR A 328 -36.61 24.87 -7.72
CA THR A 328 -37.54 24.80 -6.60
C THR A 328 -38.07 23.38 -6.42
N VAL A 329 -38.07 22.87 -5.19
CA VAL A 329 -38.63 21.57 -4.81
C VAL A 329 -39.74 21.76 -3.77
N SER A 330 -40.83 21.03 -3.93
CA SER A 330 -41.89 20.96 -2.93
C SER A 330 -41.73 19.69 -2.12
N LEU A 331 -41.60 19.81 -0.81
CA LEU A 331 -41.54 18.66 0.09
C LEU A 331 -42.92 18.44 0.69
N SER A 332 -43.36 17.18 0.75
CA SER A 332 -44.61 16.78 1.39
C SER A 332 -44.37 15.66 2.38
N GLY A 333 -44.70 15.89 3.65
CA GLY A 333 -44.59 14.85 4.68
C GLY A 333 -43.15 14.40 4.91
N THR A 334 -42.91 13.08 4.88
CA THR A 334 -41.62 12.45 5.19
C THR A 334 -40.91 11.87 3.97
N ASP A 335 -41.50 12.06 2.79
CA ASP A 335 -41.04 11.43 1.56
C ASP A 335 -39.72 12.06 1.09
N THR A 336 -38.85 11.22 0.54
CA THR A 336 -37.64 11.69 -0.15
C THR A 336 -38.05 12.24 -1.50
N SER A 337 -37.67 13.48 -1.77
CA SER A 337 -37.82 14.12 -3.08
C SER A 337 -36.51 14.04 -3.84
N GLU A 338 -36.58 13.60 -5.09
CA GLU A 338 -35.43 13.58 -6.01
C GLU A 338 -35.44 14.84 -6.88
N LEU A 339 -34.30 15.50 -7.01
CA LEU A 339 -34.13 16.67 -7.86
C LEU A 339 -32.84 16.53 -8.68
N ARG A 340 -32.92 16.83 -9.97
CA ARG A 340 -31.78 16.88 -10.88
C ARG A 340 -31.52 18.33 -11.31
N LEU A 341 -30.31 18.82 -11.10
CA LEU A 341 -29.83 20.09 -11.65
C LEU A 341 -28.70 19.85 -12.66
N GLU A 342 -28.59 20.73 -13.65
CA GLU A 342 -27.46 20.75 -14.58
C GLU A 342 -26.62 22.01 -14.34
N VAL A 343 -25.34 21.82 -14.07
CA VAL A 343 -24.35 22.89 -13.92
C VAL A 343 -23.48 22.94 -15.17
N ARG A 344 -23.46 24.09 -15.86
CA ARG A 344 -22.55 24.35 -16.98
C ARG A 344 -21.33 25.14 -16.53
N VAL A 345 -20.16 24.69 -16.95
CA VAL A 345 -18.86 25.31 -16.70
C VAL A 345 -18.35 25.89 -18.03
N PRO A 346 -18.48 27.21 -18.27
CA PRO A 346 -18.16 27.81 -19.56
C PRO A 346 -16.71 27.57 -20.02
N ASP A 347 -15.76 27.62 -19.08
CA ASP A 347 -14.33 27.42 -19.30
C ASP A 347 -13.88 26.10 -18.66
N ALA A 348 -14.47 24.99 -19.11
CA ALA A 348 -14.24 23.66 -18.54
C ALA A 348 -12.76 23.24 -18.61
N HIS A 349 -12.12 23.19 -17.44
CA HIS A 349 -10.84 22.57 -17.17
C HIS A 349 -11.05 21.10 -16.74
N ALA A 350 -10.45 20.18 -17.49
CA ALA A 350 -10.54 18.74 -17.23
C ALA A 350 -9.70 18.32 -16.02
N TRP A 351 -10.20 17.35 -15.26
CA TRP A 351 -9.44 16.61 -14.26
C TRP A 351 -8.63 15.49 -14.94
N SER A 352 -7.37 15.32 -14.53
CA SER A 352 -6.47 14.23 -14.93
C SER A 352 -5.38 13.99 -13.89
N PRO A 353 -4.64 12.86 -13.92
CA PRO A 353 -3.52 12.63 -13.01
C PRO A 353 -2.44 13.72 -13.03
N GLU A 354 -2.17 14.27 -14.22
CA GLU A 354 -1.18 15.33 -14.41
C GLU A 354 -1.70 16.72 -14.01
N ASP A 355 -3.01 16.92 -14.05
CA ASP A 355 -3.69 18.18 -13.78
C ASP A 355 -5.05 17.92 -13.08
N PRO A 356 -5.05 17.67 -11.76
CA PRO A 356 -6.22 17.22 -11.02
C PRO A 356 -7.15 18.38 -10.62
N HIS A 357 -7.65 19.12 -11.60
CA HIS A 357 -8.52 20.27 -11.37
C HIS A 357 -9.88 19.87 -10.74
N LEU A 358 -10.26 20.53 -9.65
CA LEU A 358 -11.51 20.29 -8.92
C LEU A 358 -12.31 21.58 -8.76
N TYR A 359 -13.61 21.51 -9.02
CA TYR A 359 -14.56 22.60 -8.82
C TYR A 359 -15.17 22.48 -7.42
N GLU A 360 -14.69 23.29 -6.48
CA GLU A 360 -15.28 23.41 -5.14
C GLU A 360 -16.63 24.13 -5.21
N CYS A 361 -17.65 23.59 -4.54
CA CYS A 361 -18.98 24.15 -4.57
C CYS A 361 -19.79 23.82 -3.31
N SER A 362 -20.96 24.45 -3.20
CA SER A 362 -21.95 24.15 -2.16
C SER A 362 -23.33 23.94 -2.76
N VAL A 363 -24.08 23.00 -2.20
CA VAL A 363 -25.51 22.81 -2.45
C VAL A 363 -26.26 23.30 -1.21
N SER A 364 -27.09 24.31 -1.38
CA SER A 364 -27.90 24.90 -0.31
C SER A 364 -29.39 24.70 -0.55
N LEU A 365 -30.12 24.46 0.53
CA LEU A 365 -31.57 24.30 0.56
C LEU A 365 -32.16 25.38 1.46
N VAL A 366 -32.90 26.32 0.89
CA VAL A 366 -33.45 27.49 1.60
C VAL A 366 -34.97 27.59 1.38
N PRO A 367 -35.79 27.88 2.40
CA PRO A 367 -37.21 28.13 2.22
C PRO A 367 -37.50 29.18 1.14
N ALA A 368 -38.42 28.88 0.22
CA ALA A 368 -38.74 29.76 -0.90
C ALA A 368 -39.39 31.08 -0.45
N GLU A 369 -40.14 31.06 0.65
CA GLU A 369 -40.76 32.25 1.25
C GLU A 369 -39.78 33.14 2.05
N GLY A 370 -38.51 32.72 2.16
CA GLY A 370 -37.49 33.37 2.97
C GLY A 370 -37.47 32.88 4.42
N GLY A 371 -36.28 32.83 5.04
CA GLY A 371 -36.09 32.31 6.39
C GLY A 371 -34.61 32.05 6.71
N SER A 372 -34.31 31.74 7.98
CA SER A 372 -32.95 31.46 8.47
C SER A 372 -32.59 29.96 8.53
N GLU A 373 -33.54 29.07 8.24
CA GLU A 373 -33.30 27.61 8.23
C GLU A 373 -32.80 27.19 6.85
N ALA A 374 -31.49 27.03 6.71
CA ALA A 374 -30.87 26.53 5.48
C ALA A 374 -30.03 25.28 5.78
N ASP A 375 -30.18 24.23 4.98
CA ASP A 375 -29.16 23.17 4.90
C ASP A 375 -28.12 23.59 3.86
N THR A 376 -26.84 23.42 4.15
CA THR A 376 -25.77 23.71 3.19
C THR A 376 -24.72 22.63 3.30
N VAL A 377 -24.45 21.97 2.17
CA VAL A 377 -23.45 20.91 2.06
C VAL A 377 -22.38 21.37 1.09
N HIS A 378 -21.14 21.41 1.55
CA HIS A 378 -19.95 21.64 0.74
C HIS A 378 -19.51 20.33 0.07
N THR A 379 -19.14 20.43 -1.20
CA THR A 379 -18.73 19.32 -2.04
C THR A 379 -17.78 19.82 -3.13
N TYR A 380 -17.30 18.91 -3.98
CA TYR A 380 -16.55 19.25 -5.18
C TYR A 380 -16.80 18.21 -6.26
N PHE A 381 -16.44 18.53 -7.49
CA PHE A 381 -16.41 17.57 -8.60
C PHE A 381 -15.24 17.83 -9.54
N GLY A 382 -14.84 16.82 -10.31
CA GLY A 382 -13.86 16.95 -11.39
C GLY A 382 -14.51 16.64 -12.74
N LEU A 383 -14.26 17.46 -13.76
CA LEU A 383 -14.75 17.20 -15.12
C LEU A 383 -13.80 16.24 -15.84
N ARG A 384 -14.20 14.98 -16.03
CA ARG A 384 -13.42 14.00 -16.78
C ARG A 384 -14.32 12.96 -17.45
N SER A 385 -13.83 12.28 -18.47
CA SER A 385 -14.49 11.11 -19.06
C SER A 385 -13.59 9.88 -18.99
N ILE A 386 -14.17 8.71 -18.74
CA ILE A 386 -13.49 7.40 -18.84
C ILE A 386 -14.33 6.52 -19.76
N SER A 387 -13.67 5.81 -20.68
CA SER A 387 -14.33 4.89 -21.60
C SER A 387 -13.34 3.85 -22.13
N THR A 388 -13.82 2.91 -22.95
CA THR A 388 -12.96 2.06 -23.76
C THR A 388 -13.16 2.38 -25.23
N GLY A 389 -12.11 2.25 -26.04
CA GLY A 389 -12.22 2.46 -27.47
C GLY A 389 -11.00 2.04 -28.26
N ARG A 390 -11.20 1.78 -29.55
CA ARG A 390 -10.12 1.42 -30.47
C ARG A 390 -9.30 2.66 -30.79
N TRP A 391 -7.98 2.51 -30.83
CA TRP A 391 -7.07 3.58 -31.21
C TRP A 391 -6.27 3.19 -32.45
N ASP A 392 -6.11 4.15 -33.37
CA ASP A 392 -5.20 4.04 -34.51
C ASP A 392 -5.36 2.75 -35.36
N ARG A 393 -6.63 2.40 -35.62
CA ARG A 393 -7.07 1.22 -36.38
C ARG A 393 -6.59 -0.13 -35.81
N LYS A 394 -6.10 -0.18 -34.57
CA LYS A 394 -5.74 -1.44 -33.90
C LYS A 394 -7.01 -2.29 -33.66
N PRO A 395 -6.91 -3.64 -33.73
CA PRO A 395 -8.07 -4.52 -33.64
C PRO A 395 -8.59 -4.76 -32.21
N TYR A 396 -8.10 -4.01 -31.22
CA TYR A 396 -8.42 -4.10 -29.79
C TYR A 396 -8.57 -2.70 -29.19
N GLU A 397 -9.24 -2.59 -28.05
CA GLU A 397 -9.51 -1.34 -27.35
C GLU A 397 -8.44 -0.99 -26.31
N TYR A 398 -8.42 0.28 -25.92
CA TYR A 398 -7.68 0.82 -24.79
C TYR A 398 -8.64 1.48 -23.80
N VAL A 399 -8.20 1.64 -22.56
CA VAL A 399 -8.82 2.57 -21.63
C VAL A 399 -8.52 4.00 -22.11
N LEU A 400 -9.55 4.82 -22.24
CA LEU A 400 -9.47 6.21 -22.66
C LEU A 400 -9.84 7.13 -21.50
N LEU A 401 -8.93 8.04 -21.13
CA LEU A 401 -9.19 9.13 -20.19
C LEU A 401 -9.28 10.42 -20.99
N ASN A 402 -10.40 11.15 -20.87
CA ASN A 402 -10.65 12.40 -21.59
C ASN A 402 -10.51 12.24 -23.12
N GLY A 403 -10.96 11.10 -23.65
CA GLY A 403 -10.95 10.78 -25.09
C GLY A 403 -9.63 10.26 -25.65
N GLU A 404 -8.56 10.17 -24.85
CA GLU A 404 -7.25 9.68 -25.28
C GLU A 404 -6.80 8.43 -24.50
N PRO A 405 -6.06 7.49 -25.12
CA PRO A 405 -5.49 6.34 -24.42
C PRO A 405 -4.64 6.75 -23.23
N ILE A 406 -4.73 5.99 -22.15
CA ILE A 406 -3.87 6.11 -20.98
C ILE A 406 -3.19 4.76 -20.73
N TYR A 407 -1.89 4.80 -20.44
CA TYR A 407 -1.18 3.64 -19.91
C TYR A 407 -1.29 3.65 -18.38
N LEU A 408 -2.00 2.67 -17.81
CA LEU A 408 -2.23 2.55 -16.38
C LEU A 408 -1.00 1.93 -15.71
N ARG A 409 -0.40 2.63 -14.76
CA ARG A 409 0.83 2.23 -14.04
C ARG A 409 0.51 2.31 -12.56
N GLY A 410 0.29 1.16 -11.93
CA GLY A 410 -0.24 1.15 -10.58
C GLY A 410 0.43 0.17 -9.65
N ALA A 411 0.07 0.31 -8.39
CA ALA A 411 0.43 -0.59 -7.31
C ALA A 411 -0.83 -1.03 -6.55
N LEU A 412 -0.78 -2.24 -6.00
CA LEU A 412 -1.73 -2.71 -5.01
C LEU A 412 -1.49 -1.94 -3.71
N ASP A 413 -2.54 -1.47 -3.07
CA ASP A 413 -2.47 -0.90 -1.73
C ASP A 413 -3.37 -1.71 -0.80
N GLN A 414 -2.79 -2.40 0.19
CA GLN A 414 -3.56 -3.14 1.19
C GLN A 414 -4.18 -2.17 2.21
N ALA A 415 -3.67 -0.92 2.29
CA ALA A 415 -4.10 0.12 3.21
C ALA A 415 -4.04 -0.31 4.68
N PHE A 416 -3.04 -1.13 5.02
CA PHE A 416 -2.68 -1.48 6.39
C PHE A 416 -1.54 -0.61 6.90
N HIS A 417 -1.55 -0.31 8.20
CA HIS A 417 -0.51 0.47 8.88
C HIS A 417 0.04 -0.27 10.10
N PRO A 418 1.35 -0.14 10.38
CA PRO A 418 1.99 -0.85 11.49
C PRO A 418 1.36 -0.53 12.84
N ASP A 419 1.01 0.75 13.07
CA ASP A 419 0.43 1.17 14.34
C ASP A 419 -1.11 1.19 14.31
N GLY A 420 -1.70 1.55 13.17
CA GLY A 420 -3.15 1.77 13.02
C GLY A 420 -3.94 0.56 12.51
N ILE A 421 -3.24 -0.48 12.04
CA ILE A 421 -3.75 -1.67 11.36
C ILE A 421 -4.66 -1.26 10.21
N HIS A 422 -5.98 -1.20 10.40
CA HIS A 422 -6.92 -0.86 9.35
C HIS A 422 -7.21 0.64 9.22
N THR A 423 -6.85 1.44 10.23
CA THR A 423 -7.11 2.89 10.29
C THR A 423 -5.82 3.68 10.09
N TYR A 424 -5.82 4.63 9.17
CA TYR A 424 -4.65 5.49 8.97
C TYR A 424 -4.35 6.32 10.23
N PRO A 425 -3.08 6.44 10.66
CA PRO A 425 -2.72 7.22 11.84
C PRO A 425 -3.18 8.68 11.77
N THR A 426 -3.04 9.32 10.61
CA THR A 426 -3.44 10.71 10.37
C THR A 426 -3.90 10.91 8.93
N ASP A 427 -4.61 12.00 8.67
CA ASP A 427 -4.97 12.41 7.31
C ASP A 427 -3.75 12.70 6.42
N ASP A 428 -2.69 13.29 7.00
CA ASP A 428 -1.43 13.53 6.32
C ASP A 428 -0.73 12.22 5.92
N ALA A 429 -0.91 11.14 6.69
CA ALA A 429 -0.39 9.82 6.32
C ALA A 429 -1.08 9.28 5.06
N ILE A 430 -2.40 9.52 4.92
CA ILE A 430 -3.12 9.17 3.70
C ILE A 430 -2.57 9.96 2.51
N ARG A 431 -2.41 11.28 2.68
CA ARG A 431 -1.80 12.14 1.65
C ARG A 431 -0.41 11.64 1.26
N ALA A 432 0.40 11.22 2.23
CA ALA A 432 1.77 10.76 2.02
C ALA A 432 1.81 9.48 1.18
N ASP A 433 0.95 8.48 1.45
CA ASP A 433 0.90 7.24 0.66
C ASP A 433 0.49 7.53 -0.80
N VAL A 434 -0.51 8.41 -1.02
CA VAL A 434 -0.92 8.84 -2.36
C VAL A 434 0.19 9.64 -3.08
N GLN A 435 0.92 10.49 -2.35
CA GLN A 435 2.05 11.23 -2.91
C GLN A 435 3.21 10.31 -3.26
N ALA A 436 3.51 9.31 -2.42
CA ALA A 436 4.57 8.35 -2.67
C ALA A 436 4.31 7.55 -3.97
N ALA A 437 3.06 7.17 -4.23
CA ALA A 437 2.69 6.56 -5.51
C ALA A 437 3.05 7.45 -6.71
N LYS A 438 2.79 8.77 -6.63
CA LYS A 438 3.16 9.72 -7.69
C LYS A 438 4.67 9.86 -7.84
N ASP A 439 5.40 9.94 -6.73
CA ASP A 439 6.86 10.08 -6.73
C ASP A 439 7.54 8.84 -7.33
N LEU A 440 6.92 7.66 -7.16
CA LEU A 440 7.30 6.41 -7.82
C LEU A 440 6.95 6.36 -9.33
N GLY A 441 6.25 7.36 -9.88
CA GLY A 441 5.81 7.44 -11.29
C GLY A 441 4.47 6.75 -11.58
N LEU A 442 3.78 6.25 -10.56
CA LEU A 442 2.47 5.60 -10.70
C LEU A 442 1.38 6.64 -10.95
N ASN A 443 0.33 6.25 -11.66
CA ASN A 443 -0.84 7.10 -11.92
C ASN A 443 -2.16 6.50 -11.42
N TYR A 444 -2.14 5.29 -10.85
CA TYR A 444 -3.31 4.72 -10.18
C TYR A 444 -2.93 3.80 -9.01
N LEU A 445 -3.88 3.62 -8.10
CA LEU A 445 -3.82 2.64 -7.00
C LEU A 445 -5.07 1.76 -7.03
N ARG A 446 -4.94 0.56 -6.45
CA ARG A 446 -6.06 -0.34 -6.16
C ARG A 446 -6.04 -0.64 -4.66
N CYS A 447 -7.02 -0.11 -3.92
CA CYS A 447 -7.20 -0.45 -2.51
C CYS A 447 -7.78 -1.85 -2.42
N HIS A 448 -6.98 -2.84 -2.04
CA HIS A 448 -7.26 -4.25 -2.26
C HIS A 448 -8.32 -4.81 -1.31
N ILE A 449 -9.41 -5.35 -1.87
CA ILE A 449 -10.55 -5.99 -1.19
C ILE A 449 -10.96 -5.30 0.14
N LYS A 450 -10.95 -3.96 0.12
CA LYS A 450 -11.21 -3.10 1.27
C LYS A 450 -11.82 -1.81 0.78
N ILE A 451 -12.91 -1.40 1.42
CA ILE A 451 -13.43 -0.04 1.32
C ILE A 451 -12.71 0.83 2.35
N ASN A 452 -11.98 1.84 1.89
CA ASN A 452 -11.26 2.75 2.78
C ASN A 452 -12.17 3.90 3.26
N GLU A 453 -11.67 4.71 4.19
CA GLU A 453 -12.36 5.94 4.59
C GLU A 453 -12.40 6.96 3.43
N PRO A 454 -13.45 7.81 3.32
CA PRO A 454 -13.58 8.76 2.20
C PRO A 454 -12.42 9.76 2.05
N ARG A 455 -11.63 9.98 3.10
CA ARG A 455 -10.42 10.80 3.06
C ARG A 455 -9.36 10.25 2.11
N TYR A 456 -9.30 8.93 1.93
CA TYR A 456 -8.40 8.27 0.99
C TYR A 456 -8.70 8.66 -0.46
N TYR A 457 -9.95 8.52 -0.89
CA TYR A 457 -10.37 8.91 -2.24
C TYR A 457 -10.27 10.42 -2.47
N TYR A 458 -10.47 11.23 -1.44
CA TYR A 458 -10.24 12.68 -1.51
C TYR A 458 -8.80 13.03 -1.85
N TRP A 459 -7.81 12.37 -1.22
CA TRP A 459 -6.41 12.63 -1.54
C TRP A 459 -6.05 12.14 -2.94
N CYS A 460 -6.64 11.02 -3.40
CA CYS A 460 -6.54 10.59 -4.80
C CYS A 460 -7.11 11.65 -5.78
N ASP A 461 -8.26 12.24 -5.46
CA ASP A 461 -8.86 13.30 -6.27
C ASP A 461 -7.98 14.56 -6.32
N LYS A 462 -7.46 14.98 -5.16
CA LYS A 462 -6.66 16.21 -4.99
C LYS A 462 -5.28 16.10 -5.62
N LEU A 463 -4.64 14.95 -5.46
CA LEU A 463 -3.29 14.74 -5.97
C LEU A 463 -3.27 14.21 -7.40
N GLY A 464 -4.39 13.71 -7.95
CA GLY A 464 -4.42 13.17 -9.30
C GLY A 464 -3.83 11.77 -9.36
N VAL A 465 -4.41 10.85 -8.60
CA VAL A 465 -4.13 9.41 -8.69
C VAL A 465 -5.46 8.72 -8.96
N LEU A 466 -5.54 7.94 -10.04
CA LEU A 466 -6.75 7.18 -10.36
C LEU A 466 -6.95 6.05 -9.33
N MET A 467 -8.20 5.72 -9.04
CA MET A 467 -8.55 4.65 -8.09
C MET A 467 -9.30 3.52 -8.79
N MET A 468 -8.77 2.32 -8.65
CA MET A 468 -9.46 1.07 -8.96
C MET A 468 -10.11 0.58 -7.67
N TYR A 469 -11.43 0.72 -7.57
CA TYR A 469 -12.16 0.55 -6.32
C TYR A 469 -12.55 -0.91 -6.12
N ASP A 470 -12.00 -1.58 -5.11
CA ASP A 470 -12.15 -3.02 -4.88
C ASP A 470 -13.09 -3.32 -3.71
N PHE A 471 -14.22 -3.98 -3.99
CA PHE A 471 -15.16 -4.36 -2.94
C PHE A 471 -14.61 -5.53 -2.10
N PRO A 472 -14.83 -5.52 -0.77
CA PRO A 472 -14.33 -6.58 0.08
C PRO A 472 -15.07 -7.90 -0.18
N SER A 473 -14.32 -9.00 -0.17
CA SER A 473 -14.86 -10.34 -0.40
C SER A 473 -15.18 -11.08 0.89
N ALA A 474 -16.21 -11.92 0.87
CA ALA A 474 -16.42 -12.95 1.88
C ALA A 474 -15.50 -14.16 1.61
N SER A 475 -15.30 -15.03 2.61
CA SER A 475 -14.49 -16.26 2.44
C SER A 475 -15.28 -17.43 1.86
N ILE A 476 -16.62 -17.41 1.91
CA ILE A 476 -17.49 -18.50 1.44
C ILE A 476 -18.66 -17.97 0.61
N TYR A 477 -19.24 -18.84 -0.21
CA TYR A 477 -20.42 -18.52 -1.01
C TYR A 477 -21.70 -19.08 -0.37
N THR A 478 -22.52 -18.21 0.23
CA THR A 478 -23.84 -18.58 0.79
C THR A 478 -24.87 -17.48 0.52
N PRO A 479 -26.19 -17.75 0.61
CA PRO A 479 -27.20 -16.70 0.49
C PRO A 479 -26.98 -15.52 1.46
N LYS A 480 -26.49 -15.79 2.68
CA LYS A 480 -26.16 -14.76 3.67
C LYS A 480 -24.93 -13.95 3.26
N ALA A 481 -23.86 -14.61 2.80
CA ALA A 481 -22.66 -13.94 2.30
C ALA A 481 -22.97 -13.02 1.12
N ARG A 482 -23.80 -13.47 0.16
CA ARG A 482 -24.26 -12.66 -0.96
C ARG A 482 -25.05 -11.44 -0.50
N ALA A 483 -25.99 -11.62 0.43
CA ALA A 483 -26.78 -10.51 0.96
C ALA A 483 -25.90 -9.46 1.66
N ASN A 484 -24.92 -9.91 2.47
CA ASN A 484 -23.97 -9.03 3.15
C ASN A 484 -23.08 -8.26 2.15
N TRP A 485 -22.56 -8.94 1.13
CA TRP A 485 -21.78 -8.31 0.06
C TRP A 485 -22.63 -7.30 -0.71
N GLU A 486 -23.85 -7.66 -1.09
CA GLU A 486 -24.76 -6.81 -1.86
C GLU A 486 -25.20 -5.55 -1.08
N LEU A 487 -25.35 -5.66 0.24
CA LEU A 487 -25.58 -4.50 1.12
C LEU A 487 -24.36 -3.58 1.09
N THR A 488 -23.18 -4.14 1.38
CA THR A 488 -21.90 -3.42 1.41
C THR A 488 -21.63 -2.71 0.08
N PHE A 489 -21.85 -3.39 -1.05
CA PHE A 489 -21.71 -2.86 -2.40
C PHE A 489 -22.58 -1.61 -2.63
N ARG A 490 -23.89 -1.69 -2.33
CA ARG A 490 -24.83 -0.58 -2.60
C ARG A 490 -24.55 0.63 -1.73
N GLU A 491 -24.24 0.41 -0.44
CA GLU A 491 -23.96 1.49 0.50
C GLU A 491 -22.63 2.21 0.21
N ALA A 492 -21.58 1.44 -0.12
CA ALA A 492 -20.29 2.02 -0.50
C ALA A 492 -20.38 2.78 -1.84
N PHE A 493 -21.11 2.23 -2.80
CA PHE A 493 -21.40 2.90 -4.07
C PHE A 493 -22.11 4.25 -3.83
N GLU A 494 -23.16 4.26 -3.01
CA GLU A 494 -23.91 5.47 -2.67
C GLU A 494 -23.02 6.54 -2.03
N ARG A 495 -22.08 6.12 -1.17
CA ARG A 495 -21.16 7.01 -0.45
C ARG A 495 -20.11 7.64 -1.36
N ASP A 496 -19.53 6.87 -2.27
CA ASP A 496 -18.28 7.22 -2.95
C ASP A 496 -18.45 7.56 -4.44
N TYR A 497 -19.67 7.50 -4.99
CA TYR A 497 -19.99 7.75 -6.40
C TYR A 497 -19.37 9.00 -7.01
N SER A 498 -19.29 10.11 -6.26
CA SER A 498 -18.92 11.43 -6.79
C SER A 498 -17.40 11.67 -6.88
N HIS A 499 -16.55 10.73 -6.45
CA HIS A 499 -15.09 10.87 -6.52
C HIS A 499 -14.59 10.81 -7.98
N PRO A 500 -13.96 11.87 -8.53
CA PRO A 500 -13.44 11.86 -9.90
C PRO A 500 -12.30 10.87 -10.14
N SER A 501 -11.50 10.56 -9.11
CA SER A 501 -10.38 9.62 -9.18
C SER A 501 -10.80 8.18 -9.47
N ILE A 502 -11.97 7.73 -8.99
CA ILE A 502 -12.47 6.38 -9.23
C ILE A 502 -12.72 6.22 -10.73
N PHE A 503 -12.01 5.31 -11.39
CA PHE A 503 -12.16 5.07 -12.83
C PHE A 503 -12.77 3.70 -13.16
N SER A 504 -12.65 2.75 -12.23
CA SER A 504 -13.16 1.39 -12.35
C SER A 504 -13.65 0.86 -11.01
N TRP A 505 -14.72 0.08 -11.04
CA TRP A 505 -15.25 -0.72 -9.93
C TRP A 505 -14.86 -2.19 -10.11
N ILE A 506 -14.29 -2.83 -9.09
CA ILE A 506 -13.98 -4.26 -9.06
C ILE A 506 -14.97 -4.97 -8.15
N LEU A 507 -15.82 -5.83 -8.70
CA LEU A 507 -16.88 -6.48 -7.92
C LEU A 507 -16.34 -7.64 -7.08
N PHE A 508 -15.45 -8.44 -7.63
CA PHE A 508 -14.85 -9.60 -6.96
C PHE A 508 -13.35 -9.67 -7.23
N ASN A 509 -12.62 -10.34 -6.34
CA ASN A 509 -11.18 -10.55 -6.47
C ASN A 509 -10.85 -12.05 -6.39
N GLU A 510 -10.10 -12.57 -7.35
CA GLU A 510 -9.55 -13.93 -7.37
C GLU A 510 -10.58 -15.03 -7.05
N THR A 511 -11.85 -14.83 -7.38
CA THR A 511 -12.93 -15.79 -7.06
C THR A 511 -13.17 -15.97 -5.54
N TRP A 512 -12.67 -15.07 -4.70
CA TRP A 512 -12.97 -15.06 -3.28
C TRP A 512 -14.46 -14.81 -3.05
N GLY A 513 -15.05 -15.65 -2.19
CA GLY A 513 -16.50 -15.65 -1.97
C GLY A 513 -17.29 -16.25 -3.14
N LEU A 514 -16.63 -16.77 -4.17
CA LEU A 514 -17.21 -17.47 -5.33
C LEU A 514 -16.75 -18.95 -5.42
N GLU A 515 -15.81 -19.41 -4.57
CA GLU A 515 -15.00 -20.64 -4.72
C GLU A 515 -15.77 -21.97 -4.84
N GLU A 516 -16.94 -22.14 -4.20
CA GLU A 516 -17.75 -23.36 -4.39
C GLU A 516 -18.38 -23.44 -5.80
N HIS A 517 -18.27 -22.35 -6.58
CA HIS A 517 -19.06 -22.13 -7.77
C HIS A 517 -18.26 -21.41 -8.87
N GLN A 518 -17.43 -22.15 -9.61
CA GLN A 518 -17.39 -21.93 -11.06
C GLN A 518 -18.57 -22.70 -11.69
N THR A 519 -19.79 -22.27 -11.36
CA THR A 519 -21.03 -22.88 -11.81
C THR A 519 -21.86 -21.87 -12.58
N PRO A 520 -22.82 -22.31 -13.41
CA PRO A 520 -23.76 -21.42 -14.06
C PRO A 520 -24.44 -20.40 -13.14
N ALA A 521 -24.77 -20.76 -11.90
CA ALA A 521 -25.50 -19.89 -10.97
C ALA A 521 -24.65 -18.73 -10.43
N SER A 522 -23.38 -18.95 -10.15
CA SER A 522 -22.47 -17.89 -9.71
C SER A 522 -22.04 -17.01 -10.89
N TRP A 523 -21.82 -17.58 -12.08
CA TRP A 523 -21.56 -16.78 -13.28
C TRP A 523 -22.74 -15.86 -13.57
N GLN A 524 -23.96 -16.36 -13.38
CA GLN A 524 -25.16 -15.54 -13.49
C GLN A 524 -25.18 -14.44 -12.42
N TRP A 525 -24.85 -14.76 -11.16
CA TRP A 525 -24.77 -13.75 -10.09
C TRP A 525 -23.76 -12.65 -10.41
N VAL A 526 -22.56 -13.02 -10.88
CA VAL A 526 -21.52 -12.07 -11.31
C VAL A 526 -22.04 -11.16 -12.43
N ARG A 527 -22.70 -11.73 -13.47
CA ARG A 527 -23.32 -10.94 -14.54
C ARG A 527 -24.41 -9.99 -14.01
N GLU A 528 -25.28 -10.46 -13.10
CA GLU A 528 -26.34 -9.63 -12.51
C GLU A 528 -25.76 -8.45 -11.72
N ARG A 529 -24.66 -8.67 -10.98
CA ARG A 529 -23.94 -7.59 -10.26
C ARG A 529 -23.23 -6.63 -11.21
N TYR A 530 -22.63 -7.13 -12.30
CA TYR A 530 -22.09 -6.30 -13.37
C TYR A 530 -23.17 -5.40 -14.00
N ASP A 531 -24.31 -5.98 -14.40
CA ASP A 531 -25.41 -5.24 -15.02
C ASP A 531 -26.03 -4.22 -14.04
N GLU A 532 -26.13 -4.57 -12.75
CA GLU A 532 -26.54 -3.65 -11.70
C GLU A 532 -25.56 -2.49 -11.57
N CYS A 533 -24.25 -2.75 -11.51
CA CYS A 533 -23.22 -1.72 -11.44
C CYS A 533 -23.26 -0.80 -12.67
N LYS A 534 -23.41 -1.33 -13.89
CA LYS A 534 -23.54 -0.52 -15.11
C LYS A 534 -24.81 0.33 -15.16
N ARG A 535 -25.90 -0.12 -14.53
CA ARG A 535 -27.14 0.66 -14.40
C ARG A 535 -26.98 1.80 -13.39
N LEU A 536 -26.24 1.56 -12.31
CA LEU A 536 -25.95 2.58 -11.29
C LEU A 536 -24.90 3.59 -11.78
N ASP A 537 -23.84 3.13 -12.44
CA ASP A 537 -22.78 3.95 -13.02
C ASP A 537 -22.44 3.51 -14.46
N PRO A 538 -23.13 4.07 -15.48
CA PRO A 538 -22.81 3.79 -16.87
C PRO A 538 -21.51 4.50 -17.31
N HIS A 539 -20.97 5.40 -16.49
CA HIS A 539 -19.87 6.31 -16.86
C HIS A 539 -18.50 5.81 -16.41
N ARG A 540 -18.40 4.76 -15.60
CA ARG A 540 -17.13 4.11 -15.20
C ARG A 540 -17.01 2.68 -15.72
N LEU A 541 -15.79 2.19 -15.72
CA LEU A 541 -15.48 0.81 -16.08
C LEU A 541 -15.87 -0.12 -14.94
N VAL A 542 -16.21 -1.37 -15.27
CA VAL A 542 -16.48 -2.42 -14.29
C VAL A 542 -15.63 -3.63 -14.62
N GLU A 543 -14.84 -4.05 -13.65
CA GLU A 543 -14.18 -5.35 -13.60
C GLU A 543 -15.06 -6.28 -12.77
N ASP A 544 -15.52 -7.38 -13.37
CA ASP A 544 -16.38 -8.32 -12.67
C ASP A 544 -15.62 -9.11 -11.59
N ASN A 545 -14.51 -9.72 -11.97
CA ASN A 545 -13.63 -10.49 -11.10
C ASN A 545 -12.19 -10.22 -11.53
N SER A 546 -11.34 -9.77 -10.60
CA SER A 546 -9.91 -9.66 -10.90
C SER A 546 -9.30 -11.05 -11.02
N ALA A 547 -9.08 -11.49 -12.27
CA ALA A 547 -8.98 -12.90 -12.59
C ALA A 547 -7.58 -13.47 -12.29
N CYS A 548 -7.49 -14.32 -11.27
CA CYS A 548 -6.31 -15.15 -11.02
C CYS A 548 -6.41 -16.54 -11.67
N LEU A 549 -7.61 -17.03 -11.96
CA LEU A 549 -7.82 -18.38 -12.48
C LEU A 549 -8.27 -18.41 -13.95
N TYR A 550 -8.16 -17.29 -14.69
CA TYR A 550 -8.66 -17.16 -16.06
C TYR A 550 -10.19 -17.24 -16.18
N ASP A 551 -10.91 -16.61 -15.26
CA ASP A 551 -12.31 -16.87 -14.94
C ASP A 551 -13.24 -15.65 -15.02
N HIS A 552 -12.96 -14.68 -15.90
CA HIS A 552 -13.95 -13.64 -16.20
C HIS A 552 -15.26 -14.22 -16.71
N VAL A 553 -16.35 -13.51 -16.41
CA VAL A 553 -17.70 -13.75 -16.91
C VAL A 553 -18.06 -12.65 -17.92
N VAL A 554 -18.04 -11.40 -17.50
CA VAL A 554 -18.34 -10.20 -18.30
C VAL A 554 -17.62 -8.99 -17.68
N SER A 555 -16.77 -8.32 -18.45
CA SER A 555 -15.98 -7.20 -17.91
C SER A 555 -15.78 -6.10 -18.96
N ASP A 556 -15.60 -4.85 -18.50
CA ASP A 556 -15.16 -3.73 -19.32
C ASP A 556 -13.64 -3.70 -19.52
N ILE A 557 -12.88 -4.45 -18.72
CA ILE A 557 -11.41 -4.57 -18.79
C ILE A 557 -11.04 -6.04 -18.65
N ASN A 558 -10.28 -6.58 -19.60
CA ASN A 558 -9.79 -7.96 -19.54
C ASN A 558 -8.50 -8.00 -18.70
N THR A 559 -8.59 -8.48 -17.47
CA THR A 559 -7.53 -8.42 -16.49
C THR A 559 -7.02 -9.79 -16.06
N TRP A 560 -5.75 -9.92 -15.68
CA TRP A 560 -5.18 -11.20 -15.26
C TRP A 560 -4.08 -11.01 -14.23
N HIS A 561 -3.91 -12.02 -13.37
CA HIS A 561 -2.84 -12.07 -12.37
C HIS A 561 -1.73 -13.05 -12.78
N PHE A 562 -0.48 -12.78 -12.40
CA PHE A 562 0.57 -13.81 -12.44
C PHE A 562 1.72 -13.57 -11.45
N TYR A 563 2.28 -14.67 -10.94
CA TYR A 563 3.38 -14.67 -9.97
C TYR A 563 4.52 -15.55 -10.47
N ILE A 564 5.46 -14.99 -11.24
CA ILE A 564 6.49 -15.77 -11.96
C ILE A 564 7.88 -15.12 -11.80
N ALA A 565 8.75 -15.75 -11.01
CA ALA A 565 10.13 -15.30 -10.80
C ALA A 565 11.11 -15.58 -11.95
N GLN A 566 10.83 -16.58 -12.81
CA GLN A 566 11.77 -16.95 -13.88
C GLN A 566 11.48 -16.17 -15.17
N TYR A 567 12.43 -15.33 -15.61
CA TYR A 567 12.31 -14.50 -16.81
C TYR A 567 11.77 -15.25 -18.04
N GLY A 568 12.38 -16.39 -18.42
CA GLY A 568 11.98 -17.12 -19.62
C GLY A 568 10.55 -17.68 -19.53
N ARG A 569 10.08 -18.02 -18.33
CA ARG A 569 8.70 -18.46 -18.09
C ARG A 569 7.74 -17.27 -18.14
N ALA A 570 8.10 -16.15 -17.52
CA ALA A 570 7.32 -14.92 -17.52
C ALA A 570 7.12 -14.39 -18.95
N LYS A 571 8.19 -14.26 -19.73
CA LYS A 571 8.14 -13.84 -21.14
C LYS A 571 7.16 -14.68 -21.96
N ARG A 572 7.31 -16.01 -21.95
CA ARG A 572 6.40 -16.92 -22.67
C ARG A 572 4.95 -16.82 -22.19
N HIS A 573 4.75 -16.59 -20.90
CA HIS A 573 3.42 -16.43 -20.32
C HIS A 573 2.76 -15.13 -20.81
N ILE A 574 3.46 -14.01 -20.73
CA ILE A 574 2.98 -12.69 -21.19
C ILE A 574 2.69 -12.73 -22.70
N GLU A 575 3.61 -13.28 -23.50
CA GLU A 575 3.40 -13.44 -24.95
C GLU A 575 2.18 -14.30 -25.27
N ARG A 576 1.95 -15.36 -24.50
CA ARG A 576 0.74 -16.20 -24.63
C ARG A 576 -0.52 -15.41 -24.29
N VAL A 577 -0.54 -14.66 -23.19
CA VAL A 577 -1.70 -13.81 -22.83
C VAL A 577 -2.00 -12.83 -23.95
N VAL A 578 -0.99 -12.10 -24.44
CA VAL A 578 -1.14 -11.15 -25.54
C VAL A 578 -1.67 -11.82 -26.81
N ALA A 579 -1.16 -13.00 -27.16
CA ALA A 579 -1.59 -13.75 -28.34
C ALA A 579 -3.03 -14.29 -28.20
N GLN A 580 -3.41 -14.73 -27.01
CA GLN A 580 -4.73 -15.27 -26.70
C GLN A 580 -5.78 -14.19 -26.42
N THR A 581 -5.38 -12.93 -26.35
CA THR A 581 -6.28 -11.79 -26.16
C THR A 581 -6.82 -11.30 -27.51
N TYR A 582 -8.03 -11.70 -27.86
CA TYR A 582 -8.72 -11.26 -29.08
C TYR A 582 -10.25 -11.43 -28.93
N GLU A 583 -11.00 -10.71 -29.75
CA GLU A 583 -12.47 -10.79 -29.75
C GLU A 583 -12.97 -12.21 -30.07
N GLY A 584 -13.79 -12.77 -29.19
CA GLY A 584 -14.27 -14.16 -29.24
C GLY A 584 -13.37 -15.19 -28.54
N SER A 585 -12.22 -14.78 -28.00
CA SER A 585 -11.32 -15.69 -27.28
C SER A 585 -12.01 -16.29 -26.04
N PRO A 586 -11.86 -17.61 -25.79
CA PRO A 586 -12.27 -18.23 -24.54
C PRO A 586 -11.22 -18.07 -23.43
N PHE A 587 -10.00 -17.64 -23.77
CA PHE A 587 -8.91 -17.48 -22.81
C PHE A 587 -9.23 -16.37 -21.81
N ASN A 588 -8.92 -16.58 -20.53
CA ASN A 588 -9.22 -15.65 -19.43
C ASN A 588 -10.70 -15.50 -19.08
N TYR A 589 -11.57 -16.37 -19.61
CA TYR A 589 -12.99 -16.42 -19.28
C TYR A 589 -13.41 -17.83 -18.86
N VAL A 590 -14.52 -17.94 -18.12
CA VAL A 590 -15.08 -19.23 -17.67
C VAL A 590 -15.33 -20.23 -18.81
N SER A 591 -15.54 -19.77 -20.05
CA SER A 591 -15.63 -20.66 -21.23
C SER A 591 -14.34 -21.42 -21.54
N GLY A 592 -13.17 -20.83 -21.27
CA GLY A 592 -11.87 -21.46 -21.43
C GLY A 592 -11.58 -22.53 -20.38
N LEU A 593 -12.11 -22.35 -19.16
CA LEU A 593 -11.90 -23.26 -18.03
C LEU A 593 -12.81 -24.49 -18.07
N HIS A 594 -14.09 -24.31 -18.40
CA HIS A 594 -15.10 -25.37 -18.31
C HIS A 594 -15.45 -26.02 -19.65
N GLY A 595 -14.84 -25.57 -20.75
CA GLY A 595 -15.09 -26.08 -22.09
C GLY A 595 -16.42 -25.60 -22.68
N ALA A 596 -16.72 -26.06 -23.90
CA ALA A 596 -17.84 -25.57 -24.72
C ALA A 596 -19.22 -26.14 -24.34
N GLY A 597 -19.48 -26.43 -23.06
CA GLY A 597 -20.85 -26.65 -22.60
C GLY A 597 -21.72 -25.43 -22.93
N GLU A 598 -22.97 -25.64 -23.36
CA GLU A 598 -23.83 -24.59 -23.93
C GLU A 598 -23.90 -23.31 -23.07
N THR A 599 -23.89 -23.47 -21.74
CA THR A 599 -23.95 -22.33 -20.80
C THR A 599 -22.64 -21.56 -20.68
N ALA A 600 -21.48 -22.24 -20.62
CA ALA A 600 -20.19 -21.58 -20.47
C ALA A 600 -19.74 -20.92 -21.78
N ALA A 601 -20.08 -21.51 -22.93
CA ALA A 601 -19.67 -21.05 -24.25
C ALA A 601 -20.06 -19.59 -24.59
N ALA A 602 -21.05 -19.04 -23.88
CA ALA A 602 -21.53 -17.67 -24.02
C ALA A 602 -20.59 -16.60 -23.41
N TYR A 603 -19.67 -16.98 -22.52
CA TYR A 603 -18.79 -16.05 -21.82
C TYR A 603 -17.42 -16.00 -22.50
N ARG A 604 -17.24 -15.04 -23.40
CA ARG A 604 -16.02 -14.88 -24.19
C ARG A 604 -15.58 -13.44 -24.19
N GLN A 605 -14.31 -13.26 -24.49
CA GLN A 605 -13.69 -11.96 -24.62
C GLN A 605 -14.40 -11.10 -25.69
N ALA A 606 -14.80 -9.89 -25.33
CA ALA A 606 -15.12 -8.83 -26.28
C ALA A 606 -13.84 -8.04 -26.64
N ALA A 607 -13.91 -6.98 -27.45
CA ALA A 607 -12.74 -6.19 -27.86
C ALA A 607 -12.06 -5.38 -26.71
N LYS A 608 -12.35 -5.70 -25.45
CA LYS A 608 -12.01 -4.94 -24.24
C LYS A 608 -10.50 -4.79 -24.02
N PRO A 609 -10.06 -3.69 -23.37
CA PRO A 609 -8.66 -3.44 -23.08
C PRO A 609 -8.02 -4.54 -22.24
N LEU A 610 -6.74 -4.81 -22.48
CA LEU A 610 -5.96 -5.80 -21.76
C LEU A 610 -5.11 -5.09 -20.71
N LEU A 611 -5.38 -5.33 -19.42
CA LEU A 611 -4.68 -4.71 -18.27
C LEU A 611 -4.18 -5.81 -17.35
N ASN A 612 -2.89 -5.86 -17.00
CA ASN A 612 -2.49 -6.76 -15.92
C ASN A 612 -2.90 -6.13 -14.58
N SER A 613 -3.81 -6.78 -13.83
CA SER A 613 -4.37 -6.23 -12.59
C SER A 613 -3.66 -6.67 -11.33
N GLU A 614 -2.69 -7.60 -11.46
CA GLU A 614 -1.72 -7.94 -10.41
C GLU A 614 -0.53 -8.73 -10.99
N TYR A 615 0.69 -8.39 -10.59
CA TYR A 615 1.86 -9.25 -10.83
C TYR A 615 2.99 -9.03 -9.83
N ALA A 616 3.76 -10.10 -9.60
CA ALA A 616 5.06 -10.05 -8.92
C ALA A 616 5.91 -11.27 -9.29
N ALA A 617 7.15 -11.34 -8.79
CA ALA A 617 7.93 -12.58 -8.80
C ALA A 617 7.56 -13.53 -7.66
N LEU A 618 6.86 -13.02 -6.65
CA LEU A 618 6.45 -13.74 -5.45
C LEU A 618 4.94 -13.71 -5.33
N GLY A 619 4.34 -14.88 -5.17
CA GLY A 619 2.96 -15.00 -4.71
C GLY A 619 2.89 -15.19 -3.20
N ALA A 620 1.68 -15.20 -2.67
CA ALA A 620 1.42 -15.41 -1.26
C ALA A 620 2.17 -16.65 -0.70
N ARG A 621 2.79 -16.47 0.47
CA ARG A 621 3.50 -17.52 1.24
C ARG A 621 4.75 -18.09 0.56
N GLN A 622 5.34 -17.38 -0.40
CA GLN A 622 6.58 -17.79 -1.08
C GLN A 622 7.87 -17.26 -0.42
N GLY A 623 7.77 -16.74 0.80
CA GLY A 623 8.88 -16.11 1.51
C GLY A 623 9.09 -14.67 1.05
N ASP A 624 10.33 -14.21 1.15
CA ASP A 624 10.76 -12.85 0.82
C ASP A 624 11.94 -12.85 -0.17
N LYS A 625 11.87 -11.96 -1.16
CA LYS A 625 12.88 -11.78 -2.20
C LYS A 625 12.88 -10.32 -2.63
N ASP A 626 14.08 -9.85 -2.95
CA ASP A 626 14.27 -8.54 -3.57
C ASP A 626 13.35 -8.33 -4.79
N ILE A 627 12.66 -7.20 -4.76
CA ILE A 627 11.76 -6.80 -5.84
C ILE A 627 12.50 -6.04 -6.94
N SER A 628 13.65 -5.43 -6.65
CA SER A 628 14.32 -4.54 -7.60
C SER A 628 14.73 -5.25 -8.90
N TYR A 629 15.18 -6.50 -8.83
CA TYR A 629 15.49 -7.25 -10.04
C TYR A 629 14.22 -7.69 -10.77
N SER A 630 13.23 -8.18 -10.03
CA SER A 630 12.03 -8.79 -10.61
C SER A 630 11.07 -7.79 -11.23
N PHE A 631 10.80 -6.69 -10.52
CA PHE A 631 10.00 -5.58 -11.02
C PHE A 631 10.54 -5.08 -12.36
N LYS A 632 11.87 -4.90 -12.47
CA LYS A 632 12.50 -4.41 -13.69
C LYS A 632 12.26 -5.31 -14.90
N PHE A 633 12.54 -6.62 -14.81
CA PHE A 633 12.41 -7.49 -15.98
C PHE A 633 10.94 -7.77 -16.33
N LEU A 634 10.06 -7.91 -15.33
CA LEU A 634 8.64 -8.14 -15.55
C LEU A 634 7.98 -6.91 -16.19
N THR A 635 8.27 -5.71 -15.67
CA THR A 635 7.79 -4.45 -16.26
C THR A 635 8.29 -4.27 -17.68
N SER A 636 9.58 -4.56 -17.94
CA SER A 636 10.15 -4.45 -19.27
C SER A 636 9.44 -5.36 -20.28
N GLU A 637 9.12 -6.59 -19.88
CA GLU A 637 8.37 -7.51 -20.75
C GLU A 637 6.93 -7.03 -20.98
N LEU A 638 6.22 -6.55 -19.95
CA LEU A 638 4.88 -6.00 -20.11
C LEU A 638 4.86 -4.77 -21.04
N ARG A 639 5.85 -3.88 -20.90
CA ARG A 639 5.98 -2.62 -21.67
C ARG A 639 6.35 -2.82 -23.14
N ARG A 640 6.84 -4.01 -23.51
CA ARG A 640 7.15 -4.40 -24.90
C ARG A 640 5.89 -4.68 -25.72
N HIS A 641 4.73 -4.84 -25.08
CA HIS A 641 3.51 -5.25 -25.77
C HIS A 641 2.50 -4.13 -25.90
N ASP A 642 2.29 -3.72 -27.15
CA ASP A 642 1.35 -2.69 -27.57
C ASP A 642 -0.09 -2.90 -27.08
N LYS A 643 -0.50 -4.16 -26.94
CA LYS A 643 -1.87 -4.54 -26.54
C LYS A 643 -2.12 -4.37 -25.04
N ILE A 644 -1.07 -4.39 -24.22
CA ILE A 644 -1.18 -4.26 -22.77
C ILE A 644 -1.31 -2.76 -22.47
N CYS A 645 -2.44 -2.33 -21.93
CA CYS A 645 -2.72 -0.92 -21.62
C CYS A 645 -2.30 -0.50 -20.20
N GLY A 646 -1.69 -1.41 -19.43
CA GLY A 646 -1.19 -1.10 -18.10
C GLY A 646 -0.81 -2.32 -17.29
N TYR A 647 -0.37 -2.06 -16.06
CA TYR A 647 -0.04 -3.08 -15.08
C TYR A 647 -0.30 -2.59 -13.65
N LEU A 648 -0.38 -3.56 -12.72
CA LEU A 648 -0.44 -3.34 -11.29
C LEU A 648 0.58 -4.22 -10.56
N TYR A 649 1.58 -3.61 -9.92
CA TYR A 649 2.54 -4.35 -9.10
C TYR A 649 2.00 -4.58 -7.69
N THR A 650 2.17 -5.79 -7.15
CA THR A 650 1.88 -6.06 -5.74
C THR A 650 3.19 -5.94 -4.97
N GLU A 651 3.44 -4.86 -4.19
CA GLU A 651 2.50 -3.81 -3.73
C GLU A 651 3.15 -2.42 -3.46
N LEU A 652 2.38 -1.42 -2.99
CA LEU A 652 2.87 -0.06 -2.71
C LEU A 652 3.81 -0.02 -1.51
N THR A 653 3.40 -0.65 -0.41
CA THR A 653 4.14 -0.77 0.85
C THR A 653 4.14 -2.22 1.28
N ASP A 654 5.19 -2.70 1.92
CA ASP A 654 5.13 -3.98 2.63
C ASP A 654 3.96 -3.97 3.62
N VAL A 655 3.42 -5.15 3.90
CA VAL A 655 2.35 -5.33 4.87
C VAL A 655 2.59 -6.59 5.68
N GLU A 656 2.71 -6.44 7.00
CA GLU A 656 2.90 -7.55 7.94
C GLU A 656 3.99 -8.55 7.52
N TRP A 657 3.64 -9.64 6.81
CA TRP A 657 4.56 -10.67 6.33
C TRP A 657 4.79 -10.65 4.79
N GLU A 658 4.07 -9.84 4.02
CA GLU A 658 4.29 -9.62 2.58
C GLU A 658 5.27 -8.46 2.39
N HIS A 659 6.49 -8.78 1.95
CA HIS A 659 7.64 -7.85 1.89
C HIS A 659 8.05 -7.44 0.47
N ASN A 660 7.09 -7.50 -0.45
CA ASN A 660 7.24 -7.21 -1.88
C ASN A 660 6.71 -5.81 -2.26
N GLY A 661 6.60 -4.88 -1.31
CA GLY A 661 6.21 -3.50 -1.55
C GLY A 661 7.35 -2.61 -2.10
N PHE A 662 7.02 -1.53 -2.80
CA PHE A 662 7.99 -0.48 -3.20
C PHE A 662 8.61 0.23 -1.99
N LEU A 663 7.86 0.34 -0.90
CA LEU A 663 8.25 0.92 0.38
C LEU A 663 8.18 -0.13 1.47
N GLU A 664 8.90 0.09 2.57
CA GLU A 664 8.78 -0.71 3.80
C GLU A 664 7.40 -0.49 4.47
N TYR A 665 7.03 -1.34 5.44
CA TYR A 665 5.71 -1.26 6.10
C TYR A 665 5.53 0.06 6.86
N ASP A 666 6.62 0.66 7.35
CA ASP A 666 6.63 1.99 7.97
C ASP A 666 6.77 3.16 6.96
N ARG A 667 6.67 2.86 5.66
CA ARG A 667 6.79 3.78 4.52
C ARG A 667 8.20 4.34 4.31
N THR A 668 9.23 3.75 4.94
CA THR A 668 10.61 4.10 4.59
C THR A 668 10.99 3.54 3.21
N ASP A 669 11.90 4.23 2.52
CA ASP A 669 12.30 3.88 1.15
C ASP A 669 13.11 2.58 1.09
N LYS A 670 12.85 1.76 0.07
CA LYS A 670 13.72 0.67 -0.36
C LYS A 670 14.74 1.14 -1.40
N GLU A 671 15.94 0.55 -1.38
CA GLU A 671 16.94 0.79 -2.40
C GLU A 671 16.84 -0.22 -3.55
N PHE A 672 16.75 0.28 -4.78
CA PHE A 672 16.65 -0.56 -5.98
C PHE A 672 17.98 -0.75 -6.73
N GLY A 673 18.99 0.07 -6.45
CA GLY A 673 20.34 -0.10 -6.99
C GLY A 673 20.54 0.23 -8.48
N TYR A 674 19.51 0.68 -9.22
CA TYR A 674 19.61 0.94 -10.66
C TYR A 674 20.64 2.00 -11.06
N GLU A 675 20.80 3.05 -10.24
CA GLU A 675 21.75 4.14 -10.48
C GLU A 675 23.21 3.67 -10.56
N ALA A 676 23.53 2.52 -9.96
CA ALA A 676 24.87 1.94 -10.00
C ALA A 676 25.27 1.47 -11.40
N PHE A 677 24.27 1.14 -12.23
CA PHE A 677 24.45 0.71 -13.62
C PHE A 677 24.22 1.85 -14.62
N VAL A 678 23.22 2.70 -14.36
CA VAL A 678 22.88 3.84 -15.22
C VAL A 678 22.69 5.09 -14.37
N PRO A 679 23.63 6.05 -14.39
CA PRO A 679 23.54 7.24 -13.56
C PRO A 679 22.22 8.00 -13.71
N GLY A 680 21.56 8.27 -12.58
CA GLY A 680 20.27 8.97 -12.54
C GLY A 680 19.04 8.12 -12.89
N MET A 681 19.21 6.81 -13.12
CA MET A 681 18.08 5.89 -13.28
C MET A 681 17.44 5.58 -11.91
N THR A 682 16.12 5.65 -11.86
CA THR A 682 15.29 5.41 -10.68
C THR A 682 14.14 4.45 -11.01
N VAL A 683 13.33 4.09 -10.01
CA VAL A 683 12.09 3.32 -10.23
C VAL A 683 11.13 4.07 -11.15
N ALA A 684 11.12 5.41 -11.10
CA ALA A 684 10.26 6.24 -11.93
C ALA A 684 10.57 6.15 -13.43
N ASP A 685 11.79 5.78 -13.84
CA ASP A 685 12.09 5.50 -15.25
C ASP A 685 11.32 4.27 -15.78
N LEU A 686 11.04 3.29 -14.91
CA LEU A 686 10.28 2.08 -15.25
C LEU A 686 8.77 2.30 -15.20
N ASN A 687 8.33 3.18 -14.29
CA ASN A 687 6.94 3.65 -14.15
C ASN A 687 6.64 4.89 -15.01
N GLY A 688 7.57 5.32 -15.88
CA GLY A 688 7.37 6.48 -16.74
C GLY A 688 6.28 6.26 -17.77
N ALA A 689 5.62 7.35 -18.18
CA ALA A 689 4.70 7.32 -19.33
C ALA A 689 5.43 6.90 -20.61
N ASP A 690 6.67 7.38 -20.77
CA ASP A 690 7.61 6.90 -21.79
C ASP A 690 8.52 5.83 -21.21
N PHE A 691 8.86 4.83 -22.01
CA PHE A 691 9.72 3.72 -21.59
C PHE A 691 10.60 3.27 -22.75
N VAL A 692 11.85 2.93 -22.45
CA VAL A 692 12.81 2.31 -23.38
C VAL A 692 13.24 0.96 -22.81
N GLY A 693 13.38 -0.06 -23.66
CA GLY A 693 13.79 -1.39 -23.21
C GLY A 693 14.55 -2.16 -24.29
N LEU A 694 15.31 -3.16 -23.86
CA LEU A 694 15.97 -4.14 -24.73
C LEU A 694 15.18 -5.45 -24.70
N ASP A 695 14.92 -6.05 -25.86
CA ASP A 695 14.35 -7.41 -25.94
C ASP A 695 15.45 -8.45 -25.67
N ALA A 696 15.82 -8.56 -24.40
CA ALA A 696 16.88 -9.43 -23.89
C ALA A 696 16.58 -9.83 -22.43
N PRO A 697 17.07 -11.00 -21.98
CA PRO A 697 16.99 -11.35 -20.56
C PRO A 697 17.71 -10.29 -19.69
N PRO A 698 17.31 -10.13 -18.43
CA PRO A 698 17.90 -9.14 -17.52
C PRO A 698 19.41 -9.32 -17.35
N CYS A 699 19.89 -10.57 -17.42
CA CYS A 699 21.28 -10.92 -17.62
C CYS A 699 21.41 -12.09 -18.60
N ARG A 700 22.45 -12.10 -19.43
CA ARG A 700 22.80 -13.20 -20.36
C ARG A 700 24.27 -13.57 -20.20
N THR A 701 24.57 -14.86 -20.13
CA THR A 701 25.97 -15.31 -20.27
C THR A 701 26.36 -15.47 -21.73
N VAL A 702 27.54 -14.97 -22.10
CA VAL A 702 28.15 -15.12 -23.43
C VAL A 702 29.64 -15.40 -23.31
N ALA A 703 30.25 -15.95 -24.37
CA ALA A 703 31.69 -16.20 -24.39
C ALA A 703 32.51 -14.89 -24.53
N PRO A 704 33.75 -14.82 -24.00
CA PRO A 704 34.69 -13.73 -24.27
C PRO A 704 34.84 -13.44 -25.76
N GLY A 705 34.95 -12.15 -26.12
CA GLY A 705 35.10 -11.70 -27.51
C GLY A 705 33.85 -11.84 -28.38
N SER A 706 32.74 -12.34 -27.84
CA SER A 706 31.49 -12.47 -28.60
C SER A 706 30.77 -11.13 -28.80
N THR A 707 29.91 -11.08 -29.82
CA THR A 707 29.04 -9.93 -30.07
C THR A 707 27.73 -10.08 -29.31
N PHE A 708 27.42 -9.10 -28.45
CA PHE A 708 26.07 -8.90 -27.93
C PHE A 708 25.20 -8.21 -28.96
N SER A 709 24.01 -8.74 -29.19
CA SER A 709 22.97 -8.14 -30.02
C SER A 709 21.62 -8.22 -29.30
N ALA A 710 20.86 -7.12 -29.30
CA ALA A 710 19.49 -7.06 -28.78
C ALA A 710 18.69 -5.94 -29.48
N PRO A 711 17.46 -6.23 -29.95
CA PRO A 711 16.52 -5.20 -30.37
C PRO A 711 16.18 -4.24 -29.23
N VAL A 712 16.01 -2.97 -29.55
CA VAL A 712 15.53 -1.93 -28.63
C VAL A 712 14.11 -1.56 -29.03
N PHE A 713 13.25 -1.34 -28.05
CA PHE A 713 11.91 -0.84 -28.25
C PHE A 713 11.66 0.42 -27.42
N VAL A 714 10.78 1.29 -27.91
CA VAL A 714 10.29 2.45 -27.17
C VAL A 714 8.78 2.37 -27.06
N SER A 715 8.27 2.45 -25.84
CA SER A 715 6.84 2.52 -25.50
C SER A 715 6.51 3.97 -25.13
N HIS A 716 5.88 4.71 -26.04
CA HIS A 716 5.63 6.15 -25.89
C HIS A 716 4.15 6.41 -25.58
N TRP A 717 3.84 6.77 -24.33
CA TRP A 717 2.48 7.03 -23.85
C TRP A 717 2.28 8.38 -23.20
N ASP A 718 3.33 9.22 -23.10
CA ASP A 718 3.14 10.59 -22.64
C ASP A 718 2.23 11.35 -23.63
N ARG A 719 1.45 12.28 -23.07
CA ARG A 719 0.64 13.20 -23.84
C ARG A 719 1.48 14.30 -24.49
N ARG A 720 2.62 14.62 -23.90
CA ARG A 720 3.55 15.63 -24.38
C ARG A 720 4.36 15.06 -25.54
N PRO A 721 4.42 15.73 -26.70
CA PRO A 721 5.21 15.26 -27.82
C PRO A 721 6.71 15.33 -27.50
N ILE A 722 7.46 14.31 -27.92
CA ILE A 722 8.92 14.35 -27.96
C ILE A 722 9.32 14.96 -29.31
N GLN A 723 10.05 16.08 -29.28
CA GLN A 723 10.30 16.88 -30.49
C GLN A 723 11.38 16.29 -31.38
N GLU A 724 12.54 15.99 -30.79
CA GLU A 724 13.67 15.39 -31.50
C GLU A 724 14.17 14.15 -30.73
N PRO A 725 13.44 13.02 -30.85
CA PRO A 725 13.73 11.79 -30.13
C PRO A 725 15.02 11.13 -30.64
N VAL A 726 15.95 10.89 -29.72
CA VAL A 726 17.20 10.17 -29.94
C VAL A 726 17.30 9.02 -28.95
N LEU A 727 17.69 7.86 -29.45
CA LEU A 727 18.10 6.74 -28.61
C LEU A 727 19.61 6.80 -28.44
N ARG A 728 20.08 6.81 -27.19
CA ARG A 728 21.49 6.69 -26.83
C ARG A 728 21.73 5.34 -26.18
N TRP A 729 22.88 4.75 -26.43
CA TRP A 729 23.31 3.54 -25.74
C TRP A 729 24.78 3.63 -25.34
N ARG A 730 25.10 2.96 -24.24
CA ARG A 730 26.47 2.83 -23.72
C ARG A 730 26.66 1.44 -23.13
N VAL A 731 27.84 0.88 -23.33
CA VAL A 731 28.24 -0.40 -22.77
C VAL A 731 29.48 -0.16 -21.91
N THR A 732 29.33 -0.44 -20.62
CA THR A 732 30.44 -0.45 -19.65
C THR A 732 30.65 -1.88 -19.15
N ALA A 733 31.82 -2.19 -18.61
CA ALA A 733 32.08 -3.48 -17.99
C ALA A 733 32.95 -3.35 -16.73
N ILE A 734 32.86 -4.33 -15.84
CA ILE A 734 33.81 -4.53 -14.74
C ILE A 734 34.52 -5.87 -14.91
N ASP A 735 35.84 -5.86 -14.94
CA ASP A 735 36.64 -7.07 -15.15
C ASP A 735 36.91 -7.84 -13.85
N GLN A 736 37.63 -8.97 -13.95
CA GLN A 736 38.04 -9.77 -12.79
C GLN A 736 39.01 -9.09 -11.83
N MET A 737 39.62 -7.97 -12.24
CA MET A 737 40.41 -7.14 -11.33
C MET A 737 39.51 -6.13 -10.62
N GLY A 738 38.26 -5.95 -11.01
CA GLY A 738 37.36 -4.92 -10.47
C GLY A 738 37.56 -3.55 -11.13
N GLU A 739 38.27 -3.50 -12.25
CA GLU A 739 38.49 -2.28 -13.02
C GLU A 739 37.33 -2.04 -13.97
N LYS A 740 36.91 -0.78 -14.09
CA LYS A 740 35.83 -0.37 -15.00
C LYS A 740 36.38 -0.12 -16.39
N LEU A 741 35.69 -0.64 -17.39
CA LEU A 741 36.02 -0.55 -18.81
C LEU A 741 34.88 0.13 -19.55
N GLU A 742 35.20 1.07 -20.43
CA GLU A 742 34.28 1.56 -21.46
C GLU A 742 34.41 0.65 -22.68
N VAL A 743 33.32 0.02 -23.09
CA VAL A 743 33.31 -0.97 -24.19
C VAL A 743 32.86 -0.32 -25.49
N GLY A 744 31.82 0.51 -25.44
CA GLY A 744 31.31 1.21 -26.62
C GLY A 744 30.09 2.06 -26.33
N SER A 745 29.75 2.94 -27.26
CA SER A 745 28.55 3.78 -27.18
C SER A 745 28.11 4.23 -28.56
N GLY A 746 26.86 4.66 -28.68
CA GLY A 746 26.36 5.27 -29.90
C GLY A 746 25.00 5.93 -29.68
N GLU A 747 24.54 6.64 -30.69
CA GLU A 747 23.21 7.25 -30.69
C GLU A 747 22.64 7.30 -32.11
N TRP A 748 21.31 7.26 -32.22
CA TRP A 748 20.60 7.47 -33.48
C TRP A 748 19.21 8.06 -33.25
N PRO A 749 18.65 8.80 -34.23
CA PRO A 749 17.27 9.30 -34.15
C PRO A 749 16.27 8.14 -34.23
N VAL A 750 15.16 8.25 -33.51
CA VAL A 750 14.09 7.23 -33.51
C VAL A 750 12.75 7.83 -33.93
N THR A 751 11.97 7.12 -34.73
CA THR A 751 10.63 7.58 -35.11
C THR A 751 9.62 7.05 -34.12
N LEU A 752 9.08 7.93 -33.27
CA LEU A 752 8.08 7.56 -32.29
C LEU A 752 6.67 7.64 -32.86
N ARG A 753 5.78 6.79 -32.32
CA ARG A 753 4.34 6.85 -32.53
C ARG A 753 3.67 6.88 -31.16
N ARG A 754 2.88 7.93 -30.91
CA ARG A 754 2.16 8.11 -29.63
C ARG A 754 1.18 6.94 -29.42
N TYR A 755 1.09 6.47 -28.17
CA TYR A 755 0.27 5.33 -27.76
C TYR A 755 0.63 4.03 -28.49
N SER A 756 1.95 3.85 -28.68
CA SER A 756 2.50 2.66 -29.32
C SER A 756 3.88 2.31 -28.78
N VAL A 757 4.22 1.04 -28.95
CA VAL A 757 5.53 0.44 -28.88
C VAL A 757 6.09 0.40 -30.31
N VAL A 758 7.28 0.97 -30.50
CA VAL A 758 7.98 0.98 -31.78
C VAL A 758 9.31 0.25 -31.64
N ASP A 759 9.71 -0.44 -32.72
CA ASP A 759 11.08 -0.90 -32.89
C ASP A 759 11.99 0.32 -33.02
N ALA A 760 13.04 0.36 -32.22
CA ALA A 760 13.97 1.48 -32.11
C ALA A 760 15.40 1.08 -32.54
N GLY A 761 15.54 0.05 -33.38
CA GLY A 761 16.82 -0.44 -33.87
C GLY A 761 17.42 -1.53 -32.99
N VAL A 762 18.70 -1.85 -33.23
CA VAL A 762 19.42 -2.95 -32.57
C VAL A 762 20.72 -2.41 -32.00
N VAL A 763 20.98 -2.68 -30.71
CA VAL A 763 22.30 -2.46 -30.13
C VAL A 763 23.14 -3.70 -30.42
N GLU A 764 24.25 -3.48 -31.12
CA GLU A 764 25.23 -4.53 -31.42
C GLU A 764 26.63 -4.06 -30.98
N VAL A 765 27.29 -4.86 -30.14
CA VAL A 765 28.60 -4.51 -29.57
C VAL A 765 29.45 -5.77 -29.37
N THR A 766 30.71 -5.72 -29.78
CA THR A 766 31.70 -6.75 -29.44
C THR A 766 32.15 -6.57 -28.01
N LEU A 767 32.02 -7.62 -27.20
CA LEU A 767 32.37 -7.60 -25.79
C LEU A 767 33.86 -7.90 -25.57
N PRO A 768 34.42 -7.51 -24.41
CA PRO A 768 35.82 -7.79 -24.10
C PRO A 768 36.17 -9.28 -24.24
N ASP A 769 37.37 -9.57 -24.72
CA ASP A 769 37.94 -10.92 -24.76
C ASP A 769 38.57 -11.31 -23.41
N ALA A 770 37.79 -11.13 -22.34
CA ALA A 770 38.15 -11.46 -20.97
C ALA A 770 36.89 -11.66 -20.13
N VAL A 771 37.01 -12.29 -18.97
CA VAL A 771 35.88 -12.42 -18.04
C VAL A 771 35.54 -11.04 -17.47
N CYS A 772 34.30 -10.62 -17.64
CA CYS A 772 33.78 -9.36 -17.11
C CYS A 772 32.25 -9.42 -16.96
N LEU A 773 31.71 -8.47 -16.20
CA LEU A 773 30.29 -8.19 -16.15
C LEU A 773 30.04 -6.88 -16.88
N ALA A 774 29.39 -6.94 -18.05
CA ALA A 774 29.03 -5.79 -18.83
C ALA A 774 27.61 -5.29 -18.51
N THR A 775 27.38 -4.00 -18.70
CA THR A 775 26.09 -3.33 -18.60
C THR A 775 25.82 -2.64 -19.92
N VAL A 776 24.75 -3.04 -20.60
CA VAL A 776 24.26 -2.41 -21.83
C VAL A 776 23.12 -1.46 -21.44
N ALA A 777 23.41 -0.16 -21.37
CA ALA A 777 22.47 0.88 -21.00
C ALA A 777 21.87 1.55 -22.25
N VAL A 778 20.59 1.90 -22.17
CA VAL A 778 19.85 2.65 -23.19
C VAL A 778 19.10 3.83 -22.57
N GLU A 779 19.09 4.97 -23.27
CA GLU A 779 18.37 6.17 -22.86
C GLU A 779 17.56 6.72 -24.03
N LEU A 780 16.30 7.06 -23.79
CA LEU A 780 15.50 7.88 -24.69
C LEU A 780 15.69 9.34 -24.32
N VAL A 781 16.10 10.18 -25.27
CA VAL A 781 16.40 11.60 -25.04
C VAL A 781 15.60 12.46 -26.02
N ASP A 782 14.99 13.53 -25.52
CA ASP A 782 14.45 14.62 -26.34
C ASP A 782 15.50 15.72 -26.47
N LEU A 783 16.04 15.93 -27.67
CA LEU A 783 16.99 17.03 -27.90
C LEU A 783 16.32 18.41 -27.96
N GLY A 784 14.99 18.46 -27.90
CA GLY A 784 14.21 19.68 -28.09
C GLY A 784 14.35 20.23 -29.52
N PRO A 785 13.86 21.44 -29.78
CA PRO A 785 13.90 22.02 -31.13
C PRO A 785 15.34 22.43 -31.51
N SER A 786 15.74 22.19 -32.76
CA SER A 786 17.04 22.60 -33.30
C SER A 786 17.22 24.12 -33.30
N THR A 787 18.02 24.64 -32.36
CA THR A 787 18.32 26.08 -32.23
C THR A 787 19.62 26.47 -32.93
N GLY A 788 19.76 26.13 -34.22
CA GLY A 788 20.65 26.81 -35.20
C GLY A 788 22.15 27.04 -34.89
N SER A 789 22.68 26.57 -33.77
CA SER A 789 24.07 26.73 -33.33
C SER A 789 24.50 25.46 -32.58
N GLY A 790 25.72 25.00 -32.84
CA GLY A 790 26.20 23.66 -32.49
C GLY A 790 25.83 23.22 -31.08
N ARG A 791 25.06 22.13 -30.98
CA ARG A 791 24.69 21.51 -29.71
C ARG A 791 25.90 20.77 -29.11
N THR A 792 26.11 20.93 -27.81
CA THR A 792 26.98 20.04 -27.03
C THR A 792 26.23 18.73 -26.74
N GLU A 793 26.94 17.61 -26.58
CA GLU A 793 26.36 16.27 -26.32
C GLU A 793 25.37 16.24 -25.12
N SER A 794 25.50 17.19 -24.19
CA SER A 794 24.70 17.36 -22.98
C SER A 794 23.36 18.11 -23.14
N ALA A 795 22.93 18.46 -24.36
CA ALA A 795 21.84 19.43 -24.57
C ALA A 795 20.39 18.88 -24.55
N GLY A 796 20.15 17.61 -24.23
CA GLY A 796 18.82 16.97 -24.29
C GLY A 796 18.22 16.57 -22.94
N THR A 797 16.88 16.47 -22.89
CA THR A 797 16.14 15.98 -21.71
C THR A 797 15.99 14.47 -21.78
N VAL A 798 16.52 13.73 -20.80
CA VAL A 798 16.31 12.28 -20.73
C VAL A 798 14.85 12.00 -20.34
N ARG A 799 14.19 11.15 -21.14
CA ARG A 799 12.78 10.77 -21.02
C ARG A 799 12.61 9.44 -20.30
N ALA A 800 13.51 8.49 -20.54
CA ALA A 800 13.52 7.18 -19.91
C ALA A 800 14.91 6.54 -20.00
N ARG A 801 15.24 5.68 -19.04
CA ARG A 801 16.47 4.89 -18.98
C ARG A 801 16.18 3.43 -18.70
N ASN A 802 17.00 2.54 -19.25
CA ASN A 802 16.98 1.12 -18.91
C ASN A 802 18.33 0.47 -19.21
N TYR A 803 18.53 -0.76 -18.77
CA TYR A 803 19.74 -1.53 -19.06
C TYR A 803 19.49 -3.03 -19.09
N VAL A 804 20.44 -3.82 -19.60
CA VAL A 804 20.57 -5.25 -19.27
C VAL A 804 22.02 -5.54 -18.93
N ASN A 805 22.27 -6.62 -18.18
CA ASN A 805 23.62 -7.07 -17.91
C ASN A 805 24.03 -8.19 -18.87
N VAL A 806 25.33 -8.32 -19.08
CA VAL A 806 25.91 -9.42 -19.85
C VAL A 806 27.08 -9.98 -19.07
N ASP A 807 26.94 -11.23 -18.69
CA ASP A 807 27.99 -11.98 -18.02
C ASP A 807 28.92 -12.59 -19.07
N VAL A 808 30.14 -12.06 -19.20
CA VAL A 808 31.11 -12.52 -20.20
C VAL A 808 32.02 -13.55 -19.54
N ARG A 809 31.85 -14.83 -19.89
CA ARG A 809 32.68 -15.93 -19.38
C ARG A 809 32.58 -17.21 -20.22
N PRO A 810 33.56 -18.13 -20.13
CA PRO A 810 33.43 -19.44 -20.75
C PRO A 810 32.14 -20.16 -20.32
N LEU A 811 31.37 -20.68 -21.29
CA LEU A 811 30.05 -21.29 -21.01
C LEU A 811 30.12 -22.49 -20.06
N ALA A 812 31.20 -23.28 -20.12
CA ALA A 812 31.43 -24.41 -19.21
C ALA A 812 31.60 -23.97 -17.74
N GLU A 813 32.15 -22.77 -17.52
CA GLU A 813 32.30 -22.17 -16.18
C GLU A 813 30.96 -21.66 -15.65
N ALA A 814 30.10 -21.13 -16.52
CA ALA A 814 28.77 -20.67 -16.15
C ALA A 814 27.84 -21.81 -15.71
N GLN A 815 27.88 -22.94 -16.43
CA GLN A 815 27.03 -24.11 -16.16
C GLN A 815 27.52 -24.97 -14.99
N GLY A 816 28.73 -24.72 -14.46
CA GLY A 816 29.34 -25.61 -13.46
C GLY A 816 29.61 -27.03 -13.96
N THR A 817 29.59 -27.26 -15.29
CA THR A 817 29.74 -28.56 -15.96
C THR A 817 31.12 -28.76 -16.60
N GLY A 818 31.97 -27.73 -16.60
CA GLY A 818 33.40 -27.90 -16.91
C GLY A 818 34.06 -28.80 -15.86
N SER A 819 35.07 -29.57 -16.25
CA SER A 819 35.86 -30.47 -15.39
C SER A 819 36.66 -29.71 -14.31
N THR A 820 35.96 -29.06 -13.39
CA THR A 820 36.49 -28.30 -12.24
C THR A 820 36.17 -28.99 -10.92
N LEU A 821 35.83 -30.28 -10.98
CA LEU A 821 36.14 -31.19 -9.87
C LEU A 821 37.63 -31.55 -9.82
N ASP A 822 38.44 -31.09 -10.79
CA ASP A 822 39.88 -31.37 -10.84
C ASP A 822 40.68 -30.07 -10.67
N VAL A 823 41.16 -29.89 -9.42
CA VAL A 823 42.20 -28.98 -8.91
C VAL A 823 41.80 -27.51 -8.63
N LEU A 824 41.40 -27.33 -7.38
CA LEU A 824 41.19 -26.09 -6.62
C LEU A 824 42.55 -25.50 -6.16
N GLU A 825 43.39 -25.05 -7.10
CA GLU A 825 44.62 -24.31 -6.76
C GLU A 825 44.46 -22.82 -7.01
N PRO A 826 44.94 -21.94 -6.10
CA PRO A 826 44.92 -20.50 -6.29
C PRO A 826 45.53 -20.08 -7.64
N GLU A 827 44.80 -19.27 -8.40
CA GLU A 827 45.24 -18.82 -9.72
C GLU A 827 46.30 -17.72 -9.57
N VAL A 828 47.49 -17.96 -10.11
CA VAL A 828 48.61 -17.00 -10.12
C VAL A 828 48.73 -16.37 -11.49
N VAL A 829 48.50 -15.05 -11.57
CA VAL A 829 48.54 -14.29 -12.84
C VAL A 829 49.58 -13.19 -12.75
N HIS A 830 50.47 -13.10 -13.73
CA HIS A 830 51.42 -11.98 -13.83
C HIS A 830 50.70 -10.72 -14.34
N THR A 831 50.77 -9.61 -13.59
CA THR A 831 50.04 -8.36 -13.87
C THR A 831 50.85 -7.33 -14.66
N GLY A 832 52.10 -7.65 -14.98
CA GLY A 832 53.06 -6.71 -15.59
C GLY A 832 53.79 -5.85 -14.56
N ARG A 833 53.24 -5.68 -13.36
CA ARG A 833 53.90 -5.04 -12.19
C ARG A 833 54.28 -6.03 -11.09
N GLY A 834 54.00 -7.32 -11.29
CA GLY A 834 54.14 -8.37 -10.30
C GLY A 834 53.10 -9.46 -10.52
N TYR A 835 52.47 -9.94 -9.45
CA TYR A 835 51.56 -11.08 -9.48
C TYR A 835 50.24 -10.79 -8.77
N ALA A 836 49.16 -11.40 -9.25
CA ALA A 836 47.87 -11.50 -8.58
C ALA A 836 47.61 -12.96 -8.25
N VAL A 837 47.44 -13.27 -6.96
CA VAL A 837 47.10 -14.62 -6.49
C VAL A 837 45.64 -14.61 -6.04
N ARG A 838 44.80 -15.36 -6.75
CA ARG A 838 43.35 -15.42 -6.56
C ARG A 838 42.95 -16.70 -5.84
N PHE A 839 42.10 -16.60 -4.83
CA PHE A 839 41.60 -17.76 -4.09
C PHE A 839 40.08 -17.70 -3.92
N ALA A 840 39.46 -18.87 -3.74
CA ALA A 840 38.02 -19.00 -3.59
C ALA A 840 37.56 -18.73 -2.14
N PRO A 841 36.50 -17.93 -1.90
CA PRO A 841 36.00 -17.68 -0.55
C PRO A 841 35.62 -18.94 0.24
N GLU A 842 35.17 -19.98 -0.44
CA GLU A 842 34.72 -21.25 0.16
C GLU A 842 35.87 -22.19 0.56
N GLU A 843 37.08 -21.96 0.07
CA GLU A 843 38.28 -22.79 0.32
C GLU A 843 39.13 -22.23 1.46
N TYR A 844 38.48 -21.86 2.56
CA TYR A 844 39.18 -21.42 3.75
C TYR A 844 39.86 -22.61 4.45
N THR A 845 41.00 -22.35 5.08
CA THR A 845 41.79 -23.35 5.80
C THR A 845 41.39 -23.47 7.27
N ASP A 846 40.93 -22.38 7.87
CA ASP A 846 40.44 -22.37 9.26
C ASP A 846 39.41 -21.25 9.46
N SER A 847 38.54 -21.38 10.46
CA SER A 847 37.49 -20.41 10.76
C SER A 847 37.03 -20.54 12.21
N SER A 848 36.81 -19.40 12.89
CA SER A 848 36.21 -19.39 14.22
C SER A 848 34.68 -19.49 14.21
N TRP A 849 34.05 -19.36 13.04
CA TRP A 849 32.60 -19.56 12.92
C TRP A 849 32.31 -21.07 12.85
N PRO A 850 31.57 -21.64 13.81
CA PRO A 850 31.42 -23.08 13.94
C PRO A 850 30.66 -23.73 12.77
N GLN A 851 29.82 -22.96 12.07
CA GLN A 851 29.12 -23.36 10.85
C GLN A 851 28.99 -22.16 9.91
N PRO A 852 29.97 -21.91 9.02
CA PRO A 852 29.85 -20.86 8.02
C PRO A 852 28.74 -21.21 7.02
N ILE A 853 28.07 -20.18 6.52
CA ILE A 853 27.03 -20.30 5.50
C ILE A 853 27.73 -20.23 4.15
N ILE A 854 27.71 -21.35 3.43
CA ILE A 854 28.32 -21.52 2.11
C ILE A 854 27.22 -21.98 1.17
N GLY A 855 27.09 -21.34 0.01
CA GLY A 855 26.13 -21.78 -0.99
C GLY A 855 26.54 -23.10 -1.67
N ARG A 856 25.60 -23.84 -2.26
CA ARG A 856 25.82 -25.10 -3.00
C ARG A 856 26.74 -24.98 -4.24
N GLY A 857 28.06 -24.98 -4.06
CA GLY A 857 29.04 -24.89 -5.18
C GLY A 857 29.39 -23.44 -5.52
N HIS A 858 29.41 -22.58 -4.50
CA HIS A 858 29.17 -21.15 -4.65
C HIS A 858 30.17 -20.32 -3.87
N ALA A 859 31.29 -19.94 -4.49
CA ALA A 859 31.93 -18.61 -4.59
C ALA A 859 31.59 -17.56 -3.51
N LYS A 860 31.34 -17.93 -2.25
CA LYS A 860 30.89 -17.08 -1.16
C LYS A 860 31.11 -17.75 0.19
N PHE A 861 31.63 -16.98 1.12
CA PHE A 861 31.71 -17.32 2.54
C PHE A 861 30.79 -16.39 3.35
N GLY A 862 30.09 -16.92 4.36
CA GLY A 862 29.24 -16.14 5.26
C GLY A 862 29.42 -16.53 6.73
N GLY A 863 29.68 -15.55 7.60
CA GLY A 863 29.80 -15.73 9.05
C GLY A 863 29.15 -14.57 9.83
N PRO A 864 28.00 -14.76 10.51
CA PRO A 864 27.34 -13.70 11.26
C PRO A 864 28.07 -13.37 12.56
N GLY A 865 27.94 -12.12 13.04
CA GLY A 865 28.50 -11.72 14.33
C GLY A 865 30.00 -11.42 14.32
N ALA A 866 30.68 -11.70 15.43
CA ALA A 866 32.13 -11.60 15.52
C ALA A 866 32.78 -12.96 15.23
N GLY A 867 33.93 -12.95 14.56
CA GLY A 867 34.69 -14.14 14.19
C GLY A 867 35.72 -13.86 13.11
N TRP A 868 36.43 -14.89 12.66
CA TRP A 868 37.43 -14.80 11.61
C TRP A 868 37.44 -16.03 10.70
N VAL A 869 37.98 -15.84 9.50
CA VAL A 869 38.24 -16.88 8.50
C VAL A 869 39.64 -16.70 7.92
N GLU A 870 40.35 -17.81 7.70
CA GLU A 870 41.72 -17.85 7.21
C GLU A 870 41.86 -18.62 5.90
N TYR A 871 42.75 -18.14 5.04
CA TYR A 871 43.11 -18.75 3.77
C TYR A 871 44.62 -18.92 3.69
N THR A 872 45.08 -20.06 3.19
CA THR A 872 46.49 -20.27 2.86
C THR A 872 46.71 -19.95 1.39
N VAL A 873 47.50 -18.91 1.10
CA VAL A 873 47.70 -18.36 -0.25
C VAL A 873 49.14 -18.62 -0.68
N PRO A 874 49.38 -19.38 -1.77
CA PRO A 874 50.74 -19.65 -2.24
C PRO A 874 51.38 -18.39 -2.81
N LEU A 875 52.69 -18.27 -2.64
CA LEU A 875 53.48 -17.20 -3.22
C LEU A 875 54.22 -17.70 -4.47
N PRO A 876 54.31 -16.89 -5.54
CA PRO A 876 55.17 -17.19 -6.67
C PRO A 876 56.63 -17.39 -6.23
N PRO A 877 57.39 -18.35 -6.79
CA PRO A 877 58.80 -18.58 -6.44
C PRO A 877 59.65 -17.31 -6.51
N GLU A 878 59.38 -16.42 -7.45
CA GLU A 878 60.09 -15.15 -7.63
C GLU A 878 59.93 -14.16 -6.47
N ILE A 879 58.93 -14.38 -5.61
CA ILE A 879 58.63 -13.60 -4.41
C ILE A 879 58.97 -14.39 -3.14
N SER A 880 58.62 -15.68 -3.06
CA SER A 880 58.94 -16.50 -1.88
C SER A 880 60.44 -16.73 -1.70
N ASP A 881 61.20 -16.87 -2.79
CA ASP A 881 62.67 -17.01 -2.73
C ASP A 881 63.38 -15.67 -2.54
N ARG A 882 62.73 -14.55 -2.90
CA ARG A 882 63.31 -13.19 -2.92
C ARG A 882 62.33 -12.13 -2.41
N PRO A 883 61.94 -12.20 -1.12
CA PRO A 883 60.94 -11.30 -0.53
C PRO A 883 61.34 -9.82 -0.58
N GLU A 884 62.63 -9.50 -0.71
CA GLU A 884 63.15 -8.14 -0.86
C GLU A 884 62.75 -7.44 -2.17
N ARG A 885 62.30 -8.18 -3.18
CA ARG A 885 61.85 -7.60 -4.47
C ARG A 885 60.45 -7.00 -4.41
N LEU A 886 59.71 -7.25 -3.33
CA LEU A 886 58.34 -6.81 -3.16
C LEU A 886 58.31 -5.31 -2.86
N THR A 887 57.62 -4.54 -3.70
CA THR A 887 57.44 -3.09 -3.55
C THR A 887 56.08 -2.71 -2.99
N GLY A 888 55.11 -3.62 -3.03
CA GLY A 888 53.78 -3.41 -2.47
C GLY A 888 52.98 -4.70 -2.33
N LEU A 889 52.07 -4.73 -1.36
CA LEU A 889 51.10 -5.80 -1.17
C LEU A 889 49.71 -5.19 -1.03
N ARG A 890 48.78 -5.64 -1.86
CA ARG A 890 47.40 -5.14 -1.87
C ARG A 890 46.43 -6.30 -1.87
N MET A 891 45.34 -6.17 -1.12
CA MET A 891 44.29 -7.15 -1.04
C MET A 891 43.01 -6.56 -1.61
N ARG A 892 42.42 -7.21 -2.62
CA ARG A 892 41.15 -6.80 -3.24
C ARG A 892 40.13 -7.90 -3.11
N PHE A 893 38.91 -7.54 -2.75
CA PHE A 893 37.80 -8.48 -2.54
C PHE A 893 36.47 -7.75 -2.53
N GLU A 894 35.38 -8.46 -2.81
CA GLU A 894 34.02 -7.99 -2.56
C GLU A 894 33.55 -8.55 -1.21
N ALA A 895 33.13 -7.68 -0.27
CA ALA A 895 32.64 -8.11 1.05
C ALA A 895 31.50 -7.26 1.59
N GLY A 896 30.61 -7.87 2.36
CA GLY A 896 29.49 -7.22 3.06
C GLY A 896 29.44 -7.63 4.53
N ALA A 897 28.67 -6.92 5.35
CA ALA A 897 28.25 -7.44 6.65
C ALA A 897 27.37 -8.68 6.45
N ARG A 898 27.22 -9.56 7.46
CA ARG A 898 26.37 -10.77 7.40
C ARG A 898 25.22 -10.67 8.41
N ASN A 899 24.30 -9.76 8.13
CA ASN A 899 23.25 -9.37 9.05
C ASN A 899 21.82 -9.54 8.49
N ALA A 900 21.64 -9.99 7.24
CA ALA A 900 20.35 -10.11 6.56
C ALA A 900 19.28 -10.79 7.42
N ARG A 901 19.61 -11.94 8.03
CA ARG A 901 18.71 -12.66 8.96
C ARG A 901 18.37 -11.93 10.26
N SER A 902 19.18 -10.95 10.66
CA SER A 902 18.89 -10.09 11.81
C SER A 902 18.10 -8.84 11.43
N ARG A 903 18.02 -8.52 10.12
CA ARG A 903 17.20 -7.42 9.63
C ARG A 903 15.72 -7.73 9.73
N LEU A 904 15.44 -8.98 9.39
CA LEU A 904 14.18 -9.65 9.50
C LEU A 904 13.37 -9.05 10.65
N GLY A 905 13.59 -9.28 11.96
CA GLY A 905 12.98 -8.43 13.01
C GLY A 905 11.46 -8.14 12.93
N TRP A 906 10.72 -8.81 12.02
CA TRP A 906 9.36 -8.52 11.61
C TRP A 906 8.38 -9.22 12.56
N PRO A 907 7.29 -8.58 12.98
CA PRO A 907 6.30 -9.24 13.81
C PRO A 907 5.62 -10.36 13.00
N ASP A 908 5.61 -11.60 13.51
CA ASP A 908 4.84 -12.76 13.01
C ASP A 908 5.40 -13.51 11.77
N TYR A 909 6.50 -14.26 11.97
CA TYR A 909 7.16 -15.13 10.98
C TYR A 909 6.38 -16.42 10.69
N ARG A 910 5.33 -16.36 9.86
CA ARG A 910 4.60 -17.58 9.46
C ARG A 910 5.21 -18.29 8.24
N TYR A 911 5.93 -17.57 7.36
CA TYR A 911 6.30 -18.07 6.03
C TYR A 911 7.74 -17.85 5.58
N VAL A 912 8.69 -17.64 6.50
CA VAL A 912 10.08 -17.37 6.11
C VAL A 912 10.86 -18.62 5.72
N LEU A 913 11.43 -18.55 4.53
CA LEU A 913 12.22 -19.61 3.93
C LEU A 913 13.70 -19.44 4.27
N PRO A 914 14.50 -20.53 4.31
CA PRO A 914 15.94 -20.46 4.57
C PRO A 914 16.72 -19.57 3.58
N THR A 915 16.14 -19.33 2.41
CA THR A 915 16.66 -18.57 1.26
C THR A 915 16.27 -17.10 1.28
N ASP A 916 15.38 -16.68 2.19
CA ASP A 916 14.90 -15.31 2.26
C ASP A 916 16.05 -14.35 2.56
N TYR A 917 16.07 -13.26 1.81
CA TYR A 917 17.11 -12.25 1.89
C TYR A 917 16.48 -10.87 1.63
N PRO A 918 16.26 -10.07 2.69
CA PRO A 918 15.55 -8.81 2.57
C PRO A 918 16.31 -7.85 1.67
N GLN A 919 15.53 -7.11 0.88
CA GLN A 919 16.06 -6.07 0.02
C GLN A 919 16.85 -5.03 0.83
N THR A 920 17.78 -4.36 0.17
CA THR A 920 18.54 -3.26 0.76
C THR A 920 17.60 -2.13 1.21
N GLU A 921 17.60 -1.88 2.51
CA GLU A 921 16.83 -0.81 3.17
C GLU A 921 17.73 0.37 3.58
N ALA A 922 17.13 1.52 3.91
CA ALA A 922 17.87 2.70 4.35
C ALA A 922 18.68 2.47 5.64
N ARG A 923 18.18 1.62 6.56
CA ARG A 923 18.83 1.36 7.85
C ARG A 923 19.96 0.34 7.75
N LYS A 924 21.19 0.84 7.66
CA LYS A 924 22.41 0.03 7.54
C LYS A 924 22.85 -0.61 8.86
N ARG A 925 23.36 -1.86 8.81
CA ARG A 925 23.88 -2.64 9.94
C ARG A 925 25.36 -3.05 9.69
N PRO A 926 26.34 -2.19 10.00
CA PRO A 926 27.71 -2.38 9.53
C PRO A 926 28.52 -3.47 10.26
N SER A 927 29.67 -3.81 9.67
CA SER A 927 30.75 -4.58 10.29
C SER A 927 32.08 -3.87 10.15
N ASP A 928 32.86 -3.83 11.22
CA ASP A 928 34.26 -3.38 11.18
C ASP A 928 35.15 -4.59 10.88
N LEU A 929 35.67 -4.67 9.64
CA LEU A 929 36.52 -5.74 9.15
C LEU A 929 38.00 -5.35 9.26
N ALA A 930 38.82 -6.24 9.80
CA ALA A 930 40.27 -6.20 9.71
C ALA A 930 40.76 -7.33 8.79
N VAL A 931 41.72 -7.01 7.92
CA VAL A 931 42.39 -8.02 7.09
C VAL A 931 43.86 -8.04 7.45
N SER A 932 44.39 -9.23 7.74
CA SER A 932 45.79 -9.44 8.09
C SER A 932 46.41 -10.53 7.23
N VAL A 933 47.74 -10.46 7.05
CA VAL A 933 48.52 -11.49 6.38
C VAL A 933 49.67 -11.88 7.31
N ASN A 934 49.81 -13.17 7.60
CA ASN A 934 50.72 -13.70 8.63
C ASN A 934 50.57 -12.99 10.00
N GLY A 935 49.35 -12.59 10.36
CA GLY A 935 49.04 -11.89 11.62
C GLY A 935 49.34 -10.38 11.61
N VAL A 936 49.90 -9.82 10.53
CA VAL A 936 50.13 -8.39 10.36
C VAL A 936 48.94 -7.76 9.64
N VAL A 937 48.31 -6.75 10.25
CA VAL A 937 47.13 -6.08 9.67
C VAL A 937 47.52 -5.28 8.43
N VAL A 938 47.02 -5.69 7.27
CA VAL A 938 47.18 -4.98 5.99
C VAL A 938 46.26 -3.76 5.94
N GLY A 939 45.06 -3.87 6.50
CA GLY A 939 44.14 -2.75 6.57
C GLY A 939 42.84 -3.07 7.30
N ARG A 940 42.02 -2.05 7.46
CA ARG A 940 40.66 -2.16 8.02
C ARG A 940 39.67 -1.51 7.07
N SER A 941 38.48 -2.10 6.96
CA SER A 941 37.36 -1.57 6.19
C SER A 941 36.10 -1.62 7.02
N ARG A 942 35.23 -0.61 6.87
CA ARG A 942 33.89 -0.66 7.44
C ARG A 942 32.93 -1.12 6.34
N LEU A 943 32.46 -2.35 6.44
CA LEU A 943 31.44 -2.89 5.57
C LEU A 943 30.12 -2.23 5.95
N ALA A 944 29.54 -1.45 5.04
CA ALA A 944 28.39 -0.62 5.37
C ALA A 944 27.19 -1.46 5.79
N ASP A 945 26.97 -2.60 5.12
CA ASP A 945 25.77 -3.38 5.27
C ASP A 945 25.84 -4.79 4.67
N ASP A 946 24.74 -5.55 4.76
CA ASP A 946 24.48 -6.85 4.11
C ASP A 946 23.47 -6.74 2.96
N PRO A 947 23.82 -6.08 1.84
CA PRO A 947 22.82 -5.60 0.90
C PRO A 947 22.34 -6.71 -0.06
N ALA A 948 21.11 -6.54 -0.54
CA ALA A 948 20.55 -7.29 -1.66
C ALA A 948 19.63 -6.43 -2.51
N ASP A 949 19.98 -6.26 -3.78
CA ASP A 949 19.17 -5.57 -4.79
C ASP A 949 19.71 -5.84 -6.20
N ALA A 950 19.27 -5.07 -7.20
CA ALA A 950 19.65 -5.23 -8.59
C ALA A 950 21.18 -5.21 -8.81
N ARG A 951 21.95 -4.61 -7.89
CA ARG A 951 23.42 -4.62 -7.92
C ARG A 951 23.99 -6.03 -7.80
N GLY A 952 23.34 -6.93 -7.06
CA GLY A 952 23.76 -8.34 -6.92
C GLY A 952 23.33 -9.23 -8.08
N VAL A 953 23.52 -8.76 -9.32
CA VAL A 953 23.07 -9.46 -10.53
C VAL A 953 23.67 -10.85 -10.69
N LEU A 954 24.91 -11.10 -10.25
CA LEU A 954 25.51 -12.44 -10.33
C LEU A 954 24.83 -13.42 -9.37
N SER A 955 24.38 -12.93 -8.21
CA SER A 955 23.57 -13.70 -7.27
C SER A 955 22.19 -14.05 -7.81
N PHE A 956 21.63 -13.26 -8.73
CA PHE A 956 20.41 -13.62 -9.44
C PHE A 956 20.63 -14.56 -10.62
N HIS A 957 21.67 -14.29 -11.40
CA HIS A 957 21.87 -14.91 -12.71
C HIS A 957 22.46 -16.31 -12.64
N LEU A 958 23.28 -16.60 -11.62
CA LEU A 958 24.10 -17.81 -11.55
C LEU A 958 23.80 -18.70 -10.36
N GLN A 959 22.93 -18.26 -9.45
CA GLN A 959 22.57 -19.01 -8.25
C GLN A 959 21.13 -19.49 -8.39
N ASP A 960 20.93 -20.79 -8.20
CA ASP A 960 19.61 -21.39 -8.14
C ASP A 960 19.10 -21.33 -6.70
N ASP A 961 18.09 -20.50 -6.45
CA ASP A 961 17.35 -20.45 -5.18
C ASP A 961 18.23 -20.22 -3.93
N PHE A 962 19.21 -19.29 -4.00
CA PHE A 962 20.06 -18.95 -2.86
C PHE A 962 20.43 -17.47 -2.80
N GLU A 963 20.04 -16.79 -1.71
CA GLU A 963 20.43 -15.41 -1.35
C GLU A 963 20.37 -14.43 -2.53
N PHE A 964 19.21 -14.40 -3.19
CA PHE A 964 18.96 -13.58 -4.37
C PHE A 964 19.32 -12.11 -4.15
N GLY A 965 19.98 -11.52 -5.15
CA GLY A 965 20.38 -10.11 -5.11
C GLY A 965 21.48 -9.77 -4.12
N SER A 966 21.93 -10.71 -3.28
CA SER A 966 22.97 -10.47 -2.28
C SER A 966 24.29 -10.02 -2.92
N TYR A 967 24.93 -8.99 -2.37
CA TYR A 967 26.23 -8.52 -2.86
C TYR A 967 27.08 -7.87 -1.76
N GLY A 968 28.31 -7.49 -2.11
CA GLY A 968 29.23 -6.81 -1.21
C GLY A 968 29.83 -5.54 -1.82
N TYR A 969 30.66 -4.87 -1.04
CA TYR A 969 31.39 -3.69 -1.47
C TYR A 969 32.79 -4.07 -1.92
N LEU A 970 33.14 -3.73 -3.15
CA LEU A 970 34.50 -3.91 -3.65
C LEU A 970 35.47 -3.08 -2.81
N THR A 971 36.36 -3.76 -2.10
CA THR A 971 37.30 -3.19 -1.15
C THR A 971 38.73 -3.47 -1.61
N THR A 972 39.60 -2.46 -1.51
CA THR A 972 41.05 -2.61 -1.70
C THR A 972 41.76 -2.11 -0.46
N LEU A 973 42.63 -2.94 0.12
CA LEU A 973 43.47 -2.62 1.28
C LEU A 973 44.93 -2.78 0.87
N GLU A 974 45.81 -1.88 1.32
CA GLU A 974 47.19 -1.84 0.87
C GLU A 974 48.14 -1.74 2.07
N ALA A 975 49.19 -2.55 2.07
CA ALA A 975 50.31 -2.45 3.00
C ALA A 975 51.47 -1.70 2.33
N ASP A 976 52.17 -0.85 3.08
CA ASP A 976 53.40 -0.22 2.61
C ASP A 976 54.49 -1.27 2.33
N ALA A 977 55.50 -0.91 1.54
CA ALA A 977 56.57 -1.80 1.12
C ALA A 977 57.32 -2.46 2.30
N THR A 978 57.48 -1.76 3.42
CA THR A 978 58.22 -2.29 4.59
C THR A 978 57.41 -3.37 5.27
N THR A 979 56.12 -3.10 5.48
CA THR A 979 55.15 -4.04 6.05
C THR A 979 54.97 -5.25 5.14
N ALA A 980 54.82 -5.03 3.83
CA ALA A 980 54.69 -6.06 2.80
C ALA A 980 55.90 -7.02 2.79
N ALA A 981 57.12 -6.47 2.76
CA ALA A 981 58.35 -7.28 2.80
C ALA A 981 58.53 -8.02 4.14
N SER A 982 58.00 -7.50 5.25
CA SER A 982 58.00 -8.22 6.54
C SER A 982 57.06 -9.42 6.50
N ILE A 983 55.85 -9.24 5.97
CA ILE A 983 54.84 -10.28 5.84
C ILE A 983 55.36 -11.48 5.04
N VAL A 984 55.98 -11.22 3.88
CA VAL A 984 56.47 -12.27 2.99
C VAL A 984 57.70 -12.98 3.57
N ARG A 985 58.56 -12.28 4.34
CA ARG A 985 59.69 -12.93 5.03
C ARG A 985 59.27 -13.96 6.07
N GLU A 986 58.08 -13.81 6.65
CA GLU A 986 57.53 -14.75 7.62
C GLU A 986 56.72 -15.88 6.95
N ALA A 987 56.61 -15.88 5.61
CA ALA A 987 55.97 -16.96 4.86
C ALA A 987 56.67 -18.29 5.14
N LYS A 988 55.87 -19.32 5.48
CA LYS A 988 56.35 -20.68 5.67
C LYS A 988 55.94 -21.52 4.47
N ASP A 989 56.83 -22.40 4.04
CA ASP A 989 56.59 -23.35 2.94
C ASP A 989 56.12 -22.67 1.64
N GLY A 990 56.56 -21.43 1.39
CA GLY A 990 56.21 -20.66 0.20
C GLY A 990 54.77 -20.13 0.17
N ALA A 991 54.07 -20.05 1.29
CA ALA A 991 52.70 -19.54 1.39
C ALA A 991 52.52 -18.53 2.54
N VAL A 992 51.47 -17.73 2.45
CA VAL A 992 51.04 -16.79 3.50
C VAL A 992 49.64 -17.10 3.98
N THR A 993 49.35 -16.80 5.25
CA THR A 993 48.00 -16.93 5.82
C THR A 993 47.29 -15.58 5.76
N VAL A 994 46.22 -15.48 4.97
CA VAL A 994 45.35 -14.29 4.90
C VAL A 994 44.16 -14.50 5.83
N ARG A 995 43.96 -13.61 6.80
CA ARG A 995 42.83 -13.64 7.74
C ARG A 995 41.90 -12.45 7.53
N PHE A 996 40.61 -12.73 7.43
CA PHE A 996 39.53 -11.75 7.54
C PHE A 996 38.90 -11.87 8.92
N GLU A 997 38.85 -10.78 9.69
CA GLU A 997 38.40 -10.79 11.08
C GLU A 997 37.39 -9.65 11.35
N VAL A 998 36.25 -10.02 11.94
CA VAL A 998 35.30 -9.10 12.56
C VAL A 998 35.43 -9.24 14.06
N GLY A 999 36.04 -8.24 14.69
CA GLY A 999 36.34 -8.26 16.12
C GLY A 999 35.10 -8.19 17.02
N ALA A 1000 35.25 -8.59 18.28
CA ALA A 1000 34.17 -8.50 19.28
C ALA A 1000 33.87 -7.05 19.73
N GLY A 1001 34.84 -6.15 19.58
CA GLY A 1001 34.68 -4.71 19.81
C GLY A 1001 34.38 -3.98 18.50
N GLY A 1002 33.44 -3.03 18.51
CA GLY A 1002 32.99 -2.30 17.32
C GLY A 1002 31.70 -2.85 16.70
N ALA A 1003 31.47 -2.51 15.44
CA ALA A 1003 30.32 -3.01 14.68
C ALA A 1003 30.57 -4.47 14.26
N ARG A 1004 29.65 -5.37 14.64
CA ARG A 1004 29.83 -6.83 14.54
C ARG A 1004 28.69 -7.50 13.77
N GLY A 1005 28.34 -6.93 12.63
CA GLY A 1005 27.32 -7.49 11.74
C GLY A 1005 27.74 -8.79 11.04
N GLY A 1006 28.96 -9.29 11.20
CA GLY A 1006 29.47 -10.47 10.48
C GLY A 1006 30.17 -10.14 9.16
N LEU A 1007 30.53 -11.18 8.40
CA LEU A 1007 31.25 -11.10 7.14
C LEU A 1007 30.56 -11.97 6.08
N ASN A 1008 30.25 -11.37 4.93
CA ASN A 1008 30.09 -12.04 3.66
C ASN A 1008 31.34 -11.74 2.82
N LEU A 1009 31.98 -12.77 2.25
CA LEU A 1009 33.06 -12.63 1.28
C LEU A 1009 32.62 -13.26 -0.04
N TYR A 1010 32.63 -12.50 -1.13
CA TYR A 1010 32.10 -12.92 -2.43
C TYR A 1010 33.22 -13.27 -3.40
N GLY A 1011 32.92 -14.17 -4.33
CA GLY A 1011 33.79 -14.64 -5.39
C GLY A 1011 33.13 -14.45 -6.75
N LYS A 1012 33.87 -14.73 -7.83
CA LYS A 1012 33.55 -14.33 -9.22
C LYS A 1012 32.18 -14.76 -9.79
N ARG A 1013 31.43 -15.64 -9.12
CA ARG A 1013 30.11 -16.14 -9.55
C ARG A 1013 28.96 -15.63 -8.67
N MET A 1014 29.22 -14.77 -7.69
CA MET A 1014 28.21 -14.26 -6.76
C MET A 1014 28.50 -12.80 -6.40
N GLY A 1015 27.46 -12.02 -6.12
CA GLY A 1015 27.58 -10.59 -5.80
C GLY A 1015 27.37 -9.67 -7.00
N SER A 1016 28.06 -8.54 -6.97
CA SER A 1016 27.92 -7.44 -7.93
C SER A 1016 29.07 -7.35 -8.93
N THR A 1017 30.19 -8.02 -8.64
CA THR A 1017 31.39 -7.99 -9.48
C THR A 1017 31.95 -9.41 -9.71
N PRO A 1018 32.58 -9.70 -10.86
CA PRO A 1018 33.22 -10.99 -11.11
C PRO A 1018 34.60 -11.08 -10.44
N VAL A 1019 34.76 -10.52 -9.25
CA VAL A 1019 36.00 -10.47 -8.49
C VAL A 1019 36.03 -11.61 -7.47
N THR A 1020 37.18 -12.22 -7.29
CA THR A 1020 37.45 -13.14 -6.16
C THR A 1020 38.49 -12.51 -5.25
N PRO A 1021 38.58 -12.89 -3.97
CA PRO A 1021 39.66 -12.45 -3.10
C PRO A 1021 41.02 -12.64 -3.77
N THR A 1022 41.74 -11.53 -3.94
CA THR A 1022 42.96 -11.45 -4.73
C THR A 1022 44.05 -10.73 -3.94
N LEU A 1023 45.17 -11.42 -3.73
CA LEU A 1023 46.39 -10.87 -3.19
C LEU A 1023 47.29 -10.39 -4.34
N PHE A 1024 47.46 -9.08 -4.47
CA PHE A 1024 48.40 -8.46 -5.39
C PHE A 1024 49.75 -8.28 -4.71
N LEU A 1025 50.80 -8.69 -5.41
CA LEU A 1025 52.19 -8.63 -4.99
C LEU A 1025 52.96 -7.87 -6.08
N ASP A 1026 53.18 -6.58 -5.85
CA ASP A 1026 53.89 -5.71 -6.78
C ASP A 1026 55.41 -5.86 -6.55
N ILE A 1027 56.19 -5.95 -7.63
CA ILE A 1027 57.65 -6.12 -7.61
C ILE A 1027 58.35 -5.04 -8.43
N GLU A 1028 59.63 -4.78 -8.17
CA GLU A 1028 60.45 -3.82 -8.94
C GLU A 1028 60.56 -4.11 -10.45
#